data_AF-A0A972G4N3-F1
#
_entry.id   AF-A0A972G4N3-F1
#
_cell.length_a   1.000
_cell.length_b   1.000
_cell.length_c   1.000
_cell.angle_alpha   90.00
_cell.angle_beta   90.00
_cell.angle_gamma   90.00
#
_symmetry.space_group_name_H-M   'P 1'
#
loop_
_entity.id
_entity.type
_entity.pdbx_description
1 polymer ?
#
loop_
_entity_poly.entity_id
_entity_poly.type
_entity_poly.pdbx_seq_one_letter_code
_entity_poly.pdbx_strand_id
1 'polypeptide(L)'
;MSHQETHGFQTEVKQLLQLMIHSLYSNKEIFLRELVSNAADAADKLRYLALTNDALYEGEGELRVRISTDKDKGTVTIEDNGVGMTRDAVIEHLGTIAKSGTAEFFKNLSGEASKDSQLIGQFGVGFYSAFIVAKKVSVRTRAAGHDADEGVLWESEGEGNFTVETITKASRGTEITLYLRDEEKEFADDWRLRSIITKYSDHISVPVEMFQPGTPEREGEDGEKIPATEGEWQVMNKATALWTRSKSDISDEEYREFYKHISHDFTDPLLWSHNRVEGKQEYTSMLYIPAKAPWDMWNRDRKHGLKLFVQRVFIMDDAEQFMPSYLRFVHGLIDSNDLPLNVSREILQDNQVTKAMRVGITKRVLGMLEKLAKDDADKYQQFWAEFGQVLKEGPAEDFANRERISGLLRFASTHTDSAATTVSLDDYIGRMKEGQDKIYYIVADSYEAAANSPHLELLRKKGIEVLLMSERIDEWLINHLTEYKEKKLHSVTRGDLELGELEDAAEKEAAEKLASESASLVERLKTALADKVADVKVTSRLTDTPACVVAGEGEMSTQMIKLMQAAGQAVPEVKPTFEINPSHPLMAHLDGQQDESLFKDWAELMLQQAQLSEKGSLADPSAFIKLMNQMLLASIK
;
A
#
# COMPACT_ATOMS: atom_id res chain seq x y z
N MET A 1 29.12 -57.44 -20.96
CA MET A 1 28.12 -57.11 -19.94
C MET A 1 28.53 -55.79 -19.32
N SER A 2 27.70 -54.74 -19.39
CA SER A 2 27.99 -53.46 -18.72
C SER A 2 27.64 -53.60 -17.25
N HIS A 3 28.58 -53.29 -16.36
CA HIS A 3 28.31 -53.23 -14.93
C HIS A 3 27.63 -51.89 -14.62
N GLN A 4 26.35 -51.96 -14.25
CA GLN A 4 25.64 -50.82 -13.69
C GLN A 4 26.00 -50.71 -12.21
N GLU A 5 26.47 -49.55 -11.80
CA GLU A 5 26.71 -49.19 -10.40
C GLU A 5 25.82 -48.01 -10.01
N THR A 6 25.25 -48.10 -8.80
CA THR A 6 24.47 -47.03 -8.19
C THR A 6 25.28 -46.46 -7.03
N HIS A 7 25.64 -45.19 -7.13
CA HIS A 7 26.31 -44.46 -6.06
C HIS A 7 25.33 -43.44 -5.46
N GLY A 8 25.33 -43.29 -4.14
CA GLY A 8 24.59 -42.23 -3.46
C GLY A 8 25.27 -40.88 -3.65
N PHE A 9 24.51 -39.78 -3.60
CA PHE A 9 25.07 -38.43 -3.64
C PHE A 9 26.00 -38.21 -2.45
N GLN A 10 27.20 -37.68 -2.71
CA GLN A 10 28.16 -37.26 -1.69
C GLN A 10 28.17 -35.73 -1.57
N THR A 11 28.60 -35.20 -0.44
CA THR A 11 28.62 -33.75 -0.20
C THR A 11 29.84 -33.36 0.63
N GLU A 12 30.53 -32.31 0.19
CA GLU A 12 31.66 -31.74 0.91
C GLU A 12 31.15 -30.77 1.98
N VAL A 13 31.05 -31.27 3.21
CA VAL A 13 30.42 -30.58 4.36
C VAL A 13 31.00 -29.18 4.59
N LYS A 14 32.32 -29.02 4.47
CA LYS A 14 33.01 -27.74 4.64
C LYS A 14 32.59 -26.70 3.59
N GLN A 15 32.48 -27.09 2.32
CA GLN A 15 32.04 -26.19 1.25
C GLN A 15 30.55 -25.83 1.39
N LEU A 16 29.72 -26.79 1.82
CA LEU A 16 28.30 -26.54 2.05
C LEU A 16 28.08 -25.55 3.20
N LEU A 17 28.80 -25.69 4.32
CA LEU A 17 28.81 -24.70 5.40
C LEU A 17 29.22 -23.32 4.90
N GLN A 18 30.31 -23.22 4.13
CA GLN A 18 30.74 -21.94 3.57
C GLN A 18 29.69 -21.30 2.66
N LEU A 19 29.00 -22.10 1.84
CA LEU A 19 27.92 -21.61 0.98
C LEU A 19 26.71 -21.14 1.79
N MET A 20 26.34 -21.84 2.86
CA MET A 20 25.28 -21.41 3.77
C MET A 20 25.63 -20.08 4.47
N ILE A 21 26.88 -19.94 4.92
CA ILE A 21 27.35 -18.75 5.64
C ILE A 21 27.44 -17.53 4.71
N HIS A 22 27.89 -17.69 3.47
CA HIS A 22 28.23 -16.56 2.59
C HIS A 22 27.23 -16.30 1.46
N SER A 23 26.28 -17.20 1.19
CA SER A 23 25.45 -17.12 -0.03
C SER A 23 23.94 -17.31 0.19
N LEU A 24 23.49 -17.78 1.35
CA LEU A 24 22.05 -17.95 1.62
C LEU A 24 21.37 -16.71 2.20
N TYR A 25 22.12 -15.83 2.86
CA TYR A 25 21.58 -14.67 3.57
C TYR A 25 22.18 -13.37 3.04
N SER A 26 21.31 -12.40 2.77
CA SER A 26 21.74 -11.08 2.27
C SER A 26 22.07 -10.14 3.43
N ASN A 27 21.38 -10.31 4.57
CA ASN A 27 21.55 -9.49 5.77
C ASN A 27 22.14 -10.32 6.92
N LYS A 28 23.21 -9.81 7.54
CA LYS A 28 23.88 -10.48 8.65
C LYS A 28 23.05 -10.49 9.93
N GLU A 29 22.17 -9.49 10.15
CA GLU A 29 21.29 -9.38 11.33
C GLU A 29 20.41 -10.62 11.57
N ILE A 30 20.24 -11.45 10.53
CA ILE A 30 19.39 -12.63 10.52
C ILE A 30 19.77 -13.69 11.54
N PHE A 31 21.05 -13.74 11.96
CA PHE A 31 21.50 -14.71 12.96
C PHE A 31 20.66 -14.60 14.24
N LEU A 32 20.33 -13.38 14.65
CA LEU A 32 19.58 -13.15 15.89
C LEU A 32 18.13 -13.60 15.72
N ARG A 33 17.52 -13.36 14.55
CA ARG A 33 16.18 -13.86 14.22
C ARG A 33 16.14 -15.38 14.35
N GLU A 34 17.09 -16.09 13.74
CA GLU A 34 17.12 -17.56 13.75
C GLU A 34 17.36 -18.12 15.16
N LEU A 35 18.30 -17.55 15.92
CA LEU A 35 18.61 -18.04 17.27
C LEU A 35 17.49 -17.78 18.27
N VAL A 36 16.87 -16.60 18.24
CA VAL A 36 15.72 -16.28 19.11
C VAL A 36 14.50 -17.12 18.71
N SER A 37 14.32 -17.41 17.42
CA SER A 37 13.26 -18.33 16.97
C SER A 37 13.47 -19.76 17.49
N ASN A 38 14.71 -20.27 17.47
CA ASN A 38 15.03 -21.58 18.03
C ASN A 38 14.79 -21.64 19.54
N ALA A 39 15.13 -20.57 20.26
CA ALA A 39 14.86 -20.42 21.68
C ALA A 39 13.35 -20.41 21.98
N ALA A 40 12.55 -19.71 21.17
CA ALA A 40 11.09 -19.72 21.27
C ALA A 40 10.50 -21.11 21.00
N ASP A 41 10.95 -21.80 19.94
CA ASP A 41 10.55 -23.20 19.64
C ASP A 41 10.90 -24.14 20.82
N ALA A 42 12.05 -23.94 21.47
CA ALA A 42 12.46 -24.73 22.63
C ALA A 42 11.56 -24.49 23.85
N ALA A 43 11.13 -23.24 24.07
CA ALA A 43 10.17 -22.88 25.10
C ALA A 43 8.78 -23.49 24.82
N ASP A 44 8.28 -23.38 23.59
CA ASP A 44 6.98 -23.95 23.21
C ASP A 44 6.97 -25.49 23.29
N LYS A 45 8.08 -26.16 22.93
CA LYS A 45 8.24 -27.61 23.17
C LYS A 45 8.14 -27.96 24.65
N LEU A 46 8.82 -27.21 25.52
CA LEU A 46 8.73 -27.44 26.96
C LEU A 46 7.32 -27.22 27.48
N ARG A 47 6.67 -26.13 27.05
CA ARG A 47 5.28 -25.82 27.41
C ARG A 47 4.35 -26.97 27.05
N TYR A 48 4.53 -27.56 25.87
CA TYR A 48 3.77 -28.73 25.44
C TYR A 48 4.04 -29.97 26.28
N LEU A 49 5.32 -30.33 26.51
CA LEU A 49 5.68 -31.49 27.32
C LEU A 49 5.16 -31.35 28.76
N ALA A 50 5.19 -30.14 29.30
CA ALA A 50 4.72 -29.85 30.64
C ALA A 50 3.18 -29.95 30.79
N LEU A 51 2.40 -29.95 29.70
CA LEU A 51 0.96 -30.25 29.77
C LEU A 51 0.70 -31.67 30.30
N THR A 52 1.63 -32.60 30.09
CA THR A 52 1.53 -33.98 30.56
C THR A 52 2.46 -34.28 31.74
N ASN A 53 3.49 -33.46 31.97
CA ASN A 53 4.41 -33.58 33.10
C ASN A 53 4.93 -32.22 33.61
N ASP A 54 4.19 -31.60 34.53
CA ASP A 54 4.50 -30.28 35.11
C ASP A 54 5.87 -30.21 35.81
N ALA A 55 6.39 -31.34 36.30
CA ALA A 55 7.70 -31.38 36.97
C ALA A 55 8.87 -30.93 36.07
N LEU A 56 8.68 -30.94 34.74
CA LEU A 56 9.67 -30.45 33.77
C LEU A 56 9.93 -28.94 33.86
N TYR A 57 9.03 -28.17 34.49
CA TYR A 57 9.29 -26.76 34.77
C TYR A 57 10.28 -26.54 35.91
N GLU A 58 10.60 -27.55 36.72
CA GLU A 58 11.59 -27.47 37.81
C GLU A 58 11.44 -26.21 38.71
N GLY A 59 10.20 -25.73 38.90
CA GLY A 59 9.90 -24.51 39.68
C GLY A 59 10.06 -23.17 38.93
N GLU A 60 10.52 -23.17 37.68
CA GLU A 60 10.59 -21.98 36.81
C GLU A 60 9.50 -22.03 35.73
N GLY A 61 8.27 -21.59 36.03
CA GLY A 61 7.18 -21.59 35.03
C GLY A 61 7.28 -20.48 33.95
N GLU A 62 8.05 -19.43 34.22
CA GLU A 62 8.20 -18.28 33.34
C GLU A 62 9.25 -18.55 32.26
N LEU A 63 8.78 -18.96 31.07
CA LEU A 63 9.60 -19.16 29.89
C LEU A 63 10.02 -17.83 29.27
N ARG A 64 11.29 -17.69 28.91
CA ARG A 64 11.92 -16.44 28.45
C ARG A 64 13.14 -16.72 27.58
N VAL A 65 13.53 -15.72 26.80
CA VAL A 65 14.81 -15.69 26.07
C VAL A 65 15.58 -14.45 26.54
N ARG A 66 16.83 -14.62 26.94
CA ARG A 66 17.71 -13.56 27.44
C ARG A 66 18.84 -13.32 26.46
N ILE A 67 19.09 -12.05 26.14
CA ILE A 67 20.17 -11.64 25.25
C ILE A 67 21.09 -10.69 26.00
N SER A 68 22.38 -11.00 26.02
CA SER A 68 23.40 -10.17 26.66
C SER A 68 24.63 -10.03 25.77
N THR A 69 25.44 -9.01 26.05
CA THR A 69 26.70 -8.76 25.35
C THR A 69 27.85 -8.52 26.30
N ASP A 70 29.05 -8.85 25.84
CA ASP A 70 30.30 -8.48 26.47
C ASP A 70 31.18 -7.81 25.40
N LYS A 71 31.22 -6.48 25.42
CA LYS A 71 31.98 -5.68 24.46
C LYS A 71 33.49 -5.95 24.54
N ASP A 72 34.00 -6.21 25.73
CA ASP A 72 35.43 -6.45 25.96
C ASP A 72 35.87 -7.79 25.38
N LYS A 73 35.03 -8.82 25.51
CA LYS A 73 35.27 -10.16 24.92
C LYS A 73 34.80 -10.27 23.47
N GLY A 74 33.99 -9.32 23.00
CA GLY A 74 33.37 -9.37 21.68
C GLY A 74 32.41 -10.54 21.55
N THR A 75 31.54 -10.75 22.55
CA THR A 75 30.58 -11.86 22.56
C THR A 75 29.13 -11.40 22.66
N VAL A 76 28.26 -12.18 22.03
CA VAL A 76 26.80 -12.10 22.21
C VAL A 76 26.32 -13.44 22.75
N THR A 77 25.54 -13.42 23.82
CA THR A 77 24.99 -14.63 24.44
C THR A 77 23.48 -14.61 24.38
N ILE A 78 22.90 -15.68 23.83
CA ILE A 78 21.45 -15.94 23.78
C ILE A 78 21.17 -17.12 24.71
N GLU A 79 20.38 -16.92 25.74
CA GLU A 79 20.02 -17.93 26.73
C GLU A 79 18.50 -18.14 26.75
N ASP A 80 18.05 -19.38 26.62
CA ASP A 80 16.66 -19.77 26.83
C ASP A 80 16.55 -20.75 28.00
N ASN A 81 15.41 -20.73 28.68
CA ASN A 81 15.05 -21.71 29.70
C ASN A 81 14.00 -22.72 29.17
N GLY A 82 14.07 -23.05 27.88
CA GLY A 82 13.23 -24.03 27.20
C GLY A 82 13.63 -25.47 27.50
N VAL A 83 13.24 -26.38 26.61
CA VAL A 83 13.39 -27.84 26.81
C VAL A 83 14.85 -28.31 26.87
N GLY A 84 15.80 -27.57 26.29
CA GLY A 84 17.21 -27.96 26.20
C GLY A 84 17.46 -29.17 25.29
N MET A 85 18.70 -29.67 25.29
CA MET A 85 19.11 -30.82 24.48
C MET A 85 19.91 -31.83 25.31
N THR A 86 19.76 -33.11 24.99
CA THR A 86 20.62 -34.19 25.49
C THR A 86 21.91 -34.26 24.65
N ARG A 87 22.91 -35.03 25.12
CA ARG A 87 24.16 -35.25 24.38
C ARG A 87 23.93 -35.79 22.97
N ASP A 88 23.03 -36.75 22.83
CA ASP A 88 22.69 -37.34 21.54
C ASP A 88 21.98 -36.33 20.63
N ALA A 89 21.03 -35.56 21.17
CA ALA A 89 20.34 -34.50 20.43
C ALA A 89 21.31 -33.41 19.95
N VAL A 90 22.32 -33.05 20.74
CA VAL A 90 23.38 -32.10 20.35
C VAL A 90 24.17 -32.65 19.16
N ILE A 91 24.64 -33.90 19.23
CA ILE A 91 25.41 -34.54 18.16
C ILE A 91 24.56 -34.67 16.89
N GLU A 92 23.30 -35.05 17.04
CA GLU A 92 22.40 -35.35 15.94
C GLU A 92 21.86 -34.08 15.25
N HIS A 93 21.45 -33.06 16.02
CA HIS A 93 20.77 -31.88 15.48
C HIS A 93 21.72 -30.69 15.25
N LEU A 94 22.74 -30.49 16.09
CA LEU A 94 23.75 -29.44 15.85
C LEU A 94 24.94 -29.95 15.02
N GLY A 95 25.17 -31.26 14.99
CA GLY A 95 26.25 -31.88 14.21
C GLY A 95 25.86 -32.29 12.79
N THR A 96 24.57 -32.30 12.44
CA THR A 96 24.09 -32.66 11.10
C THR A 96 23.45 -31.46 10.43
N ILE A 97 23.87 -31.13 9.21
CA ILE A 97 23.27 -30.04 8.43
C ILE A 97 21.95 -30.52 7.81
N ALA A 98 20.95 -29.64 7.76
CA ALA A 98 19.62 -29.91 7.21
C ALA A 98 18.82 -30.98 7.99
N LYS A 99 19.10 -31.11 9.29
CA LYS A 99 18.33 -31.94 10.22
C LYS A 99 17.73 -31.08 11.32
N SER A 100 16.40 -31.11 11.46
CA SER A 100 15.68 -30.36 12.50
C SER A 100 15.02 -31.31 13.48
N GLY A 101 15.48 -31.30 14.74
CA GLY A 101 14.81 -32.00 15.84
C GLY A 101 13.41 -31.45 16.14
N THR A 102 13.15 -30.19 15.75
CA THR A 102 11.80 -29.60 15.79
C THR A 102 10.87 -30.27 14.79
N ALA A 103 11.32 -30.49 13.56
CA ALA A 103 10.51 -31.20 12.56
C ALA A 103 10.23 -32.66 12.96
N GLU A 104 11.22 -33.34 13.56
CA GLU A 104 11.10 -34.75 13.97
C GLU A 104 10.17 -34.96 15.16
N PHE A 105 10.27 -34.13 16.20
CA PHE A 105 9.40 -34.20 17.39
C PHE A 105 7.91 -34.12 17.00
N PHE A 106 7.57 -33.22 16.08
CA PHE A 106 6.17 -32.95 15.72
C PHE A 106 5.62 -33.89 14.65
N LYS A 107 6.47 -34.47 13.79
CA LYS A 107 6.07 -35.58 12.91
C LYS A 107 5.57 -36.80 13.70
N ASN A 108 6.06 -36.96 14.92
CA ASN A 108 5.65 -38.03 15.83
C ASN A 108 4.39 -37.70 16.66
N LEU A 109 3.81 -36.50 16.53
CA LEU A 109 2.52 -36.15 17.12
C LEU A 109 1.36 -36.60 16.20
N SER A 110 0.29 -37.14 16.79
CA SER A 110 -0.91 -37.58 16.06
C SER A 110 -2.20 -37.10 16.76
N GLY A 111 -3.26 -36.83 15.99
CA GLY A 111 -4.58 -36.44 16.50
C GLY A 111 -4.82 -34.92 16.62
N GLU A 112 -5.78 -34.52 17.47
CA GLU A 112 -6.14 -33.10 17.71
C GLU A 112 -4.96 -32.25 18.20
N ALA A 113 -3.95 -32.86 18.84
CA ALA A 113 -2.72 -32.22 19.30
C ALA A 113 -1.81 -31.67 18.18
N SER A 114 -1.99 -32.10 16.93
CA SER A 114 -1.26 -31.56 15.77
C SER A 114 -1.80 -30.22 15.28
N LYS A 115 -3.05 -29.84 15.62
CA LYS A 115 -3.71 -28.67 15.02
C LYS A 115 -3.32 -27.34 15.67
N ASP A 116 -2.89 -27.35 16.92
CA ASP A 116 -2.52 -26.14 17.68
C ASP A 116 -1.01 -25.85 17.67
N SER A 117 -0.20 -26.73 17.08
CA SER A 117 1.25 -26.56 17.05
C SER A 117 1.73 -26.03 15.70
N GLN A 118 2.22 -24.79 15.69
CA GLN A 118 2.84 -24.12 14.54
C GLN A 118 4.27 -23.75 14.94
N LEU A 119 5.28 -24.29 14.24
CA LEU A 119 6.69 -24.14 14.61
C LEU A 119 7.52 -23.52 13.51
N ILE A 120 8.55 -22.80 13.94
CA ILE A 120 9.33 -21.89 13.11
C ILE A 120 10.43 -22.65 12.34
N GLY A 121 11.19 -23.51 13.02
CA GLY A 121 12.42 -24.14 12.52
C GLY A 121 12.24 -25.48 11.78
N GLN A 122 11.92 -25.46 10.48
CA GLN A 122 11.69 -26.68 9.69
C GLN A 122 12.90 -27.16 8.86
N PHE A 123 13.82 -26.25 8.49
CA PHE A 123 14.87 -26.55 7.51
C PHE A 123 16.15 -27.17 8.10
N GLY A 124 16.39 -27.00 9.41
CA GLY A 124 17.61 -27.53 10.05
C GLY A 124 18.91 -26.85 9.61
N VAL A 125 18.84 -25.59 9.16
CA VAL A 125 20.00 -24.78 8.75
C VAL A 125 20.15 -23.47 9.51
N GLY A 126 19.08 -22.99 10.17
CA GLY A 126 19.05 -21.68 10.82
C GLY A 126 20.11 -21.47 11.91
N PHE A 127 20.47 -22.52 12.66
CA PHE A 127 21.54 -22.45 13.67
C PHE A 127 22.89 -22.03 13.07
N TYR A 128 23.22 -22.48 11.86
CA TYR A 128 24.50 -22.18 11.23
C TYR A 128 24.61 -20.72 10.74
N SER A 129 23.50 -19.97 10.72
CA SER A 129 23.54 -18.51 10.50
C SER A 129 24.36 -17.77 11.57
N ALA A 130 24.57 -18.38 12.75
CA ALA A 130 25.47 -17.87 13.78
C ALA A 130 26.90 -17.63 13.27
N PHE A 131 27.39 -18.47 12.35
CA PHE A 131 28.75 -18.36 11.80
C PHE A 131 28.91 -17.25 10.76
N ILE A 132 27.82 -16.58 10.35
CA ILE A 132 27.85 -15.36 9.55
C ILE A 132 28.61 -14.27 10.33
N VAL A 133 28.30 -14.14 11.63
CA VAL A 133 28.87 -13.10 12.49
C VAL A 133 29.93 -13.61 13.46
N ALA A 134 29.92 -14.91 13.78
CA ALA A 134 30.81 -15.52 14.76
C ALA A 134 31.97 -16.30 14.11
N LYS A 135 33.16 -16.20 14.71
CA LYS A 135 34.31 -17.06 14.41
C LYS A 135 34.28 -18.38 15.20
N LYS A 136 33.61 -18.40 16.35
CA LYS A 136 33.41 -19.57 17.19
C LYS A 136 32.02 -19.49 17.83
N VAL A 137 31.35 -20.62 17.92
CA VAL A 137 30.08 -20.77 18.63
C VAL A 137 30.26 -21.81 19.73
N SER A 138 29.79 -21.47 20.93
CA SER A 138 29.77 -22.37 22.10
C SER A 138 28.33 -22.52 22.56
N VAL A 139 27.87 -23.76 22.72
CA VAL A 139 26.50 -24.08 23.16
C VAL A 139 26.59 -24.89 24.44
N ARG A 140 26.02 -24.35 25.52
CA ARG A 140 25.90 -25.02 26.82
C ARG A 140 24.44 -25.32 27.08
N THR A 141 24.06 -26.58 27.13
CA THR A 141 22.65 -26.98 27.22
C THR A 141 22.43 -28.07 28.24
N ARG A 142 21.25 -28.08 28.88
CA ARG A 142 20.77 -29.20 29.70
C ARG A 142 19.30 -29.41 29.41
N ALA A 143 18.93 -30.64 29.06
CA ALA A 143 17.55 -31.02 28.85
C ALA A 143 16.72 -30.93 30.15
N ALA A 144 15.45 -30.57 30.03
CA ALA A 144 14.51 -30.58 31.15
C ALA A 144 14.33 -32.01 31.68
N GLY A 145 14.33 -32.19 33.00
CA GLY A 145 14.21 -33.50 33.65
C GLY A 145 15.51 -34.32 33.71
N HIS A 146 16.64 -33.76 33.28
CA HIS A 146 17.98 -34.32 33.43
C HIS A 146 18.74 -33.66 34.57
N ASP A 147 19.68 -34.39 35.17
CA ASP A 147 20.47 -33.91 36.31
C ASP A 147 21.47 -32.83 35.90
N ALA A 148 21.86 -31.97 36.85
CA ALA A 148 22.72 -30.82 36.57
C ALA A 148 24.11 -31.21 36.04
N ASP A 149 24.62 -32.40 36.35
CA ASP A 149 25.89 -32.94 35.87
C ASP A 149 25.80 -33.64 34.50
N GLU A 150 24.60 -33.74 33.94
CA GLU A 150 24.35 -34.24 32.57
C GLU A 150 24.31 -33.12 31.51
N GLY A 151 24.71 -31.90 31.87
CA GLY A 151 24.84 -30.79 30.93
C GLY A 151 25.84 -31.10 29.81
N VAL A 152 25.69 -30.41 28.67
CA VAL A 152 26.50 -30.63 27.47
C VAL A 152 27.08 -29.32 26.98
N LEU A 153 28.38 -29.32 26.71
CA LEU A 153 29.11 -28.26 26.01
C LEU A 153 29.40 -28.73 24.59
N TRP A 154 28.95 -27.96 23.61
CA TRP A 154 29.29 -28.12 22.20
C TRP A 154 30.07 -26.90 21.73
N GLU A 155 31.17 -27.10 21.02
CA GLU A 155 31.95 -26.00 20.44
C GLU A 155 32.33 -26.26 18.98
N SER A 156 32.26 -25.22 18.16
CA SER A 156 32.72 -25.27 16.77
C SER A 156 33.16 -23.91 16.26
N GLU A 157 34.11 -23.93 15.32
CA GLU A 157 34.58 -22.77 14.54
C GLU A 157 33.90 -22.70 13.15
N GLY A 158 32.98 -23.61 12.85
CA GLY A 158 32.25 -23.64 11.57
C GLY A 158 33.06 -24.24 10.41
N GLU A 159 34.21 -24.86 10.69
CA GLU A 159 35.12 -25.40 9.67
C GLU A 159 34.90 -26.87 9.29
N GLY A 160 33.78 -27.46 9.73
CA GLY A 160 33.39 -28.85 9.44
C GLY A 160 33.57 -29.84 10.60
N ASN A 161 34.08 -29.39 11.75
CA ASN A 161 34.26 -30.21 12.95
C ASN A 161 33.68 -29.50 14.18
N PHE A 162 33.31 -30.27 15.20
CA PHE A 162 32.87 -29.77 16.50
C PHE A 162 33.32 -30.70 17.64
N THR A 163 33.34 -30.21 18.87
CA THR A 163 33.64 -30.97 20.08
C THR A 163 32.40 -31.07 20.97
N VAL A 164 32.30 -32.16 21.76
CA VAL A 164 31.20 -32.37 22.71
C VAL A 164 31.74 -32.88 24.05
N GLU A 165 31.52 -32.11 25.11
CA GLU A 165 31.96 -32.40 26.47
C GLU A 165 30.75 -32.44 27.43
N THR A 166 30.79 -33.33 28.43
CA THR A 166 29.79 -33.33 29.51
C THR A 166 30.22 -32.34 30.57
N ILE A 167 29.32 -31.44 30.95
CA ILE A 167 29.55 -30.34 31.90
C ILE A 167 28.47 -30.30 32.97
N THR A 168 28.74 -29.63 34.08
CA THR A 168 27.70 -29.27 35.03
C THR A 168 27.02 -27.96 34.63
N LYS A 169 25.69 -27.98 34.44
CA LYS A 169 24.84 -26.79 34.23
C LYS A 169 23.60 -26.88 35.12
N ALA A 170 23.51 -25.97 36.10
CA ALA A 170 22.44 -25.96 37.10
C ALA A 170 21.07 -25.53 36.54
N SER A 171 21.04 -24.68 35.51
CA SER A 171 19.80 -24.24 34.85
C SER A 171 19.47 -25.09 33.62
N ARG A 172 18.17 -25.34 33.36
CA ARG A 172 17.73 -25.98 32.11
C ARG A 172 17.87 -25.05 30.91
N GLY A 173 17.66 -25.62 29.73
CA GLY A 173 17.60 -24.88 28.48
C GLY A 173 18.97 -24.74 27.85
N THR A 174 19.15 -23.73 27.02
CA THR A 174 20.35 -23.59 26.18
C THR A 174 20.93 -22.19 26.26
N GLU A 175 22.25 -22.11 26.42
CA GLU A 175 23.05 -20.88 26.33
C GLU A 175 23.93 -20.99 25.08
N ILE A 176 23.73 -20.08 24.13
CA ILE A 176 24.50 -19.97 22.89
C ILE A 176 25.37 -18.73 22.98
N THR A 177 26.69 -18.92 23.08
CA THR A 177 27.67 -17.84 23.08
C THR A 177 28.35 -17.74 21.72
N LEU A 178 28.18 -16.58 21.08
CA LEU A 178 28.80 -16.21 19.82
C LEU A 178 30.07 -15.42 20.09
N TYR A 179 31.21 -15.95 19.67
CA TYR A 179 32.46 -15.20 19.64
C TYR A 179 32.55 -14.47 18.31
N LEU A 180 32.31 -13.17 18.31
CA LEU A 180 32.20 -12.38 17.09
C LEU A 180 33.53 -12.32 16.32
N ARG A 181 33.43 -12.19 15.00
CA ARG A 181 34.54 -11.79 14.14
C ARG A 181 34.92 -10.34 14.42
N ASP A 182 36.15 -9.95 14.07
CA ASP A 182 36.64 -8.60 14.40
C ASP A 182 35.85 -7.50 13.67
N GLU A 183 35.42 -7.79 12.45
CA GLU A 183 34.61 -6.92 11.60
C GLU A 183 33.12 -6.87 12.00
N GLU A 184 32.65 -7.78 12.86
CA GLU A 184 31.24 -7.90 13.25
C GLU A 184 30.98 -7.46 14.69
N LYS A 185 31.95 -6.80 15.33
CA LYS A 185 31.84 -6.29 16.71
C LYS A 185 30.72 -5.26 16.91
N GLU A 186 30.14 -4.72 15.82
CA GLU A 186 28.93 -3.90 15.89
C GLU A 186 27.76 -4.64 16.57
N PHE A 187 27.70 -5.98 16.49
CA PHE A 187 26.66 -6.78 17.14
C PHE A 187 26.90 -6.98 18.64
N ALA A 188 28.05 -6.54 19.18
CA ALA A 188 28.22 -6.39 20.63
C ALA A 188 27.77 -5.01 21.13
N ASP A 189 27.24 -4.14 20.26
CA ASP A 189 26.65 -2.87 20.67
C ASP A 189 25.20 -3.03 21.15
N ASP A 190 24.91 -2.46 22.33
CA ASP A 190 23.61 -2.55 22.98
C ASP A 190 22.49 -1.95 22.12
N TRP A 191 22.72 -0.75 21.57
CA TRP A 191 21.71 -0.07 20.77
C TRP A 191 21.45 -0.80 19.45
N ARG A 192 22.51 -1.31 18.82
CA ARG A 192 22.42 -2.09 17.59
C ARG A 192 21.59 -3.36 17.81
N LEU A 193 21.90 -4.14 18.85
CA LEU A 193 21.13 -5.34 19.18
C LEU A 193 19.70 -5.02 19.56
N ARG A 194 19.45 -3.99 20.36
CA ARG A 194 18.11 -3.53 20.72
C ARG A 194 17.26 -3.27 19.48
N SER A 195 17.82 -2.55 18.49
CA SER A 195 17.12 -2.30 17.22
C SER A 195 16.80 -3.59 16.46
N ILE A 196 17.71 -4.56 16.42
CA ILE A 196 17.52 -5.84 15.73
C ILE A 196 16.47 -6.70 16.48
N ILE A 197 16.55 -6.74 17.81
CA ILE A 197 15.61 -7.47 18.67
C ILE A 197 14.22 -6.91 18.47
N THR A 198 14.00 -5.60 18.60
CA THR A 198 12.67 -5.01 18.39
C THR A 198 12.11 -5.35 17.00
N LYS A 199 12.95 -5.25 15.95
CA LYS A 199 12.56 -5.57 14.57
C LYS A 199 12.08 -7.02 14.38
N TYR A 200 12.67 -8.00 15.07
CA TYR A 200 12.40 -9.42 14.83
C TYR A 200 11.64 -10.14 15.96
N SER A 201 11.60 -9.59 17.17
CA SER A 201 11.09 -10.27 18.38
C SER A 201 9.71 -9.82 18.84
N ASP A 202 9.18 -8.69 18.33
CA ASP A 202 7.85 -8.17 18.72
C ASP A 202 6.71 -9.18 18.55
N HIS A 203 6.94 -10.21 17.74
CA HIS A 203 5.97 -11.23 17.36
C HIS A 203 6.26 -12.61 17.96
N ILE A 204 7.30 -12.73 18.79
CA ILE A 204 7.67 -13.96 19.48
C ILE A 204 6.78 -14.16 20.71
N SER A 205 6.31 -15.40 20.91
CA SER A 205 5.33 -15.81 21.95
C SER A 205 5.90 -15.85 23.36
N VAL A 206 7.21 -15.65 23.51
CA VAL A 206 7.93 -15.61 24.79
C VAL A 206 8.59 -14.24 24.99
N PRO A 207 8.67 -13.74 26.23
CA PRO A 207 9.43 -12.54 26.56
C PRO A 207 10.89 -12.69 26.10
N VAL A 208 11.34 -11.73 25.30
CA VAL A 208 12.73 -11.56 24.88
C VAL A 208 13.30 -10.42 25.70
N GLU A 209 14.19 -10.74 26.62
CA GLU A 209 14.77 -9.84 27.59
C GLU A 209 16.18 -9.45 27.16
N MET A 210 16.53 -8.17 27.31
CA MET A 210 17.90 -7.68 27.13
C MET A 210 18.40 -7.07 28.43
N PHE A 211 19.65 -7.38 28.79
CA PHE A 211 20.25 -6.85 30.02
C PHE A 211 20.58 -5.36 29.85
N GLN A 212 19.99 -4.52 30.68
CA GLN A 212 20.32 -3.11 30.78
C GLN A 212 21.33 -2.89 31.90
N PRO A 213 22.55 -2.39 31.61
CA PRO A 213 23.52 -2.11 32.65
C PRO A 213 23.00 -1.04 33.62
N GLY A 214 23.27 -1.24 34.89
CA GLY A 214 23.04 -0.23 35.92
C GLY A 214 23.88 1.03 35.70
N THR A 215 23.40 2.16 36.21
CA THR A 215 24.16 3.42 36.17
C THR A 215 24.87 3.64 37.50
N PRO A 216 26.15 4.07 37.49
CA PRO A 216 26.84 4.43 38.72
C PRO A 216 26.26 5.72 39.32
N GLU A 217 26.47 5.93 40.62
CA GLU A 217 26.10 7.19 41.29
C GLU A 217 26.76 8.38 40.55
N ARG A 218 25.97 9.40 40.22
CA ARG A 218 26.44 10.59 39.51
C ARG A 218 25.82 11.87 40.07
N GLU A 219 26.51 12.99 39.95
CA GLU A 219 25.96 14.31 40.30
C GLU A 219 25.18 14.87 39.09
N GLY A 220 23.93 15.30 39.32
CA GLY A 220 23.09 15.98 38.34
C GLY A 220 23.53 17.43 38.12
N GLU A 221 22.95 18.10 37.11
CA GLU A 221 23.32 19.47 36.72
C GLU A 221 23.14 20.51 37.85
N ASP A 222 22.27 20.20 38.84
CA ASP A 222 21.99 21.05 40.01
C ASP A 222 22.76 20.63 41.28
N GLY A 223 23.71 19.69 41.19
CA GLY A 223 24.47 19.16 42.33
C GLY A 223 23.72 18.11 43.17
N GLU A 224 22.56 17.64 42.71
CA GLU A 224 21.84 16.52 43.33
C GLU A 224 22.52 15.18 43.01
N LYS A 225 22.71 14.33 44.02
CA LYS A 225 23.23 12.97 43.83
C LYS A 225 22.14 12.07 43.25
N ILE A 226 22.34 11.63 42.02
CA ILE A 226 21.53 10.60 41.37
C ILE A 226 22.06 9.24 41.85
N PRO A 227 21.28 8.45 42.60
CA PRO A 227 21.71 7.17 43.15
C PRO A 227 22.04 6.17 42.04
N ALA A 228 22.92 5.22 42.34
CA ALA A 228 23.22 4.14 41.42
C ALA A 228 21.96 3.29 41.17
N THR A 229 21.74 2.91 39.92
CA THR A 229 20.72 1.92 39.54
C THR A 229 21.40 0.57 39.35
N GLU A 230 20.79 -0.51 39.84
CA GLU A 230 21.24 -1.87 39.52
C GLU A 230 20.87 -2.22 38.07
N GLY A 231 21.61 -3.15 37.46
CA GLY A 231 21.28 -3.64 36.13
C GLY A 231 20.07 -4.56 36.17
N GLU A 232 19.18 -4.46 35.18
CA GLU A 232 17.95 -5.22 35.13
C GLU A 232 17.72 -5.84 33.74
N TRP A 233 16.95 -6.91 33.70
CA TRP A 233 16.50 -7.52 32.46
C TRP A 233 15.23 -6.81 31.98
N GLN A 234 15.30 -6.16 30.83
CA GLN A 234 14.19 -5.43 30.25
C GLN A 234 13.55 -6.27 29.13
N VAL A 235 12.23 -6.47 29.20
CA VAL A 235 11.47 -7.11 28.13
C VAL A 235 11.42 -6.18 26.91
N MET A 236 11.81 -6.72 25.76
CA MET A 236 12.02 -5.98 24.51
C MET A 236 10.85 -6.12 23.54
N ASN A 237 10.05 -7.18 23.67
CA ASN A 237 8.89 -7.45 22.83
C ASN A 237 7.59 -7.36 23.62
N LYS A 238 6.50 -6.97 22.95
CA LYS A 238 5.17 -6.94 23.59
C LYS A 238 4.50 -8.32 23.73
N ALA A 239 5.10 -9.39 23.20
CA ALA A 239 4.66 -10.79 23.29
C ALA A 239 3.16 -11.03 22.97
N THR A 240 2.54 -10.17 22.16
CA THR A 240 1.11 -10.26 21.81
C THR A 240 0.94 -10.50 20.32
N ALA A 241 0.77 -11.76 19.93
CA ALA A 241 0.23 -12.13 18.63
C ALA A 241 -1.27 -11.81 18.59
N LEU A 242 -1.63 -10.51 18.53
CA LEU A 242 -3.02 -10.06 18.68
C LEU A 242 -3.96 -10.75 17.67
N TRP A 243 -3.47 -10.99 16.45
CA TRP A 243 -4.22 -11.66 15.39
C TRP A 243 -4.53 -13.14 15.66
N THR A 244 -3.86 -13.79 16.62
CA THR A 244 -4.15 -15.19 16.94
C THR A 244 -5.28 -15.35 17.96
N ARG A 245 -5.67 -14.26 18.64
CA ARG A 245 -6.76 -14.25 19.62
C ARG A 245 -8.12 -14.17 18.92
N SER A 246 -9.16 -14.70 19.57
CA SER A 246 -10.53 -14.55 19.07
C SER A 246 -10.92 -13.07 19.06
N LYS A 247 -11.66 -12.65 18.02
CA LYS A 247 -12.14 -11.27 17.90
C LYS A 247 -13.00 -10.83 19.10
N SER A 248 -13.68 -11.77 19.76
CA SER A 248 -14.50 -11.53 20.95
C SER A 248 -13.68 -11.10 22.17
N ASP A 249 -12.40 -11.47 22.19
CA ASP A 249 -11.54 -11.34 23.36
C ASP A 249 -10.58 -10.15 23.22
N ILE A 250 -10.71 -9.38 22.13
CA ILE A 250 -9.86 -8.24 21.81
C ILE A 250 -10.72 -6.97 21.88
N SER A 251 -10.30 -6.04 22.72
CA SER A 251 -10.91 -4.73 22.82
C SER A 251 -10.52 -3.81 21.66
N ASP A 252 -11.34 -2.80 21.38
CA ASP A 252 -11.02 -1.76 20.38
C ASP A 252 -9.70 -1.05 20.68
N GLU A 253 -9.39 -0.83 21.96
CA GLU A 253 -8.14 -0.18 22.39
C GLU A 253 -6.92 -1.04 22.03
N GLU A 254 -7.00 -2.35 22.21
CA GLU A 254 -5.93 -3.26 21.80
C GLU A 254 -5.69 -3.24 20.28
N TYR A 255 -6.74 -3.13 19.46
CA TYR A 255 -6.58 -2.95 18.01
C TYR A 255 -5.88 -1.63 17.66
N ARG A 256 -6.25 -0.52 18.33
CA ARG A 256 -5.64 0.80 18.09
C ARG A 256 -4.18 0.84 18.50
N GLU A 257 -3.85 0.31 19.68
CA GLU A 257 -2.47 0.25 20.16
C GLU A 257 -1.61 -0.69 19.31
N PHE A 258 -2.19 -1.79 18.82
CA PHE A 258 -1.51 -2.65 17.87
C PHE A 258 -1.24 -1.94 16.55
N TYR A 259 -2.23 -1.21 16.00
CA TYR A 259 -2.03 -0.41 14.80
C TYR A 259 -0.86 0.57 14.95
N LYS A 260 -0.88 1.43 15.97
CA LYS A 260 0.18 2.42 16.24
C LYS A 260 1.55 1.78 16.30
N HIS A 261 1.62 0.62 16.94
CA HIS A 261 2.85 -0.14 17.06
C HIS A 261 3.38 -0.66 15.70
N ILE A 262 2.51 -1.22 14.85
CA ILE A 262 2.95 -1.79 13.56
C ILE A 262 3.10 -0.77 12.42
N SER A 263 2.40 0.36 12.49
CA SER A 263 2.44 1.41 11.47
C SER A 263 3.44 2.52 11.79
N HIS A 264 3.89 2.60 13.05
CA HIS A 264 4.63 3.73 13.61
C HIS A 264 3.85 5.07 13.51
N ASP A 265 2.53 5.00 13.39
CA ASP A 265 1.63 6.14 13.50
C ASP A 265 1.31 6.39 14.99
N PHE A 266 1.13 7.66 15.36
CA PHE A 266 0.71 8.06 16.70
C PHE A 266 -0.81 8.23 16.80
N THR A 267 -1.51 8.27 15.68
CA THR A 267 -2.96 8.43 15.59
C THR A 267 -3.68 7.08 15.54
N ASP A 268 -4.96 7.07 15.91
CA ASP A 268 -5.79 5.88 15.79
C ASP A 268 -6.13 5.60 14.31
N PRO A 269 -6.30 4.33 13.91
CA PRO A 269 -6.74 3.99 12.56
C PRO A 269 -8.19 4.44 12.36
N LEU A 270 -8.55 4.82 11.13
CA LEU A 270 -9.92 5.16 10.77
C LEU A 270 -10.85 3.94 10.84
N LEU A 271 -10.33 2.80 10.37
CA LEU A 271 -11.08 1.55 10.26
C LEU A 271 -10.10 0.37 10.30
N TRP A 272 -10.54 -0.77 10.84
CA TRP A 272 -9.80 -2.02 10.78
C TRP A 272 -10.68 -3.21 10.45
N SER A 273 -10.03 -4.30 10.08
CA SER A 273 -10.66 -5.60 9.90
C SER A 273 -9.68 -6.70 10.28
N HIS A 274 -10.10 -7.53 11.22
CA HIS A 274 -9.43 -8.77 11.57
C HIS A 274 -10.23 -9.94 10.98
N ASN A 275 -9.63 -10.85 10.21
CA ASN A 275 -10.27 -12.05 9.70
C ASN A 275 -9.35 -13.26 9.67
N ARG A 276 -9.94 -14.43 9.89
CA ARG A 276 -9.34 -15.73 9.60
C ARG A 276 -10.03 -16.32 8.38
N VAL A 277 -9.23 -16.76 7.41
CA VAL A 277 -9.69 -17.44 6.20
C VAL A 277 -9.27 -18.90 6.31
N GLU A 278 -10.23 -19.79 6.11
CA GLU A 278 -10.06 -21.25 6.15
C GLU A 278 -10.46 -21.86 4.80
N GLY A 279 -9.88 -23.01 4.44
CA GLY A 279 -10.25 -23.75 3.24
C GLY A 279 -9.07 -23.98 2.30
N LYS A 280 -9.19 -23.57 1.03
CA LYS A 280 -8.13 -23.79 0.03
C LYS A 280 -6.84 -23.04 0.36
N GLN A 281 -6.95 -21.92 1.06
CA GLN A 281 -5.84 -21.13 1.59
C GLN A 281 -6.17 -20.79 3.04
N GLU A 282 -5.25 -21.05 3.95
CA GLU A 282 -5.36 -20.71 5.36
C GLU A 282 -4.45 -19.53 5.71
N TYR A 283 -5.07 -18.43 6.13
CA TYR A 283 -4.36 -17.27 6.64
C TYR A 283 -5.24 -16.41 7.54
N THR A 284 -4.58 -15.70 8.45
CA THR A 284 -5.19 -14.62 9.22
C THR A 284 -4.71 -13.29 8.65
N SER A 285 -5.62 -12.33 8.53
CA SER A 285 -5.31 -10.98 8.07
C SER A 285 -5.84 -9.96 9.06
N MET A 286 -5.05 -8.95 9.34
CA MET A 286 -5.46 -7.79 10.13
C MET A 286 -5.07 -6.54 9.37
N LEU A 287 -6.08 -5.87 8.83
CA LEU A 287 -5.95 -4.77 7.88
C LEU A 287 -6.46 -3.49 8.52
N TYR A 288 -5.74 -2.40 8.32
CA TYR A 288 -6.01 -1.07 8.87
C TYR A 288 -6.01 -0.03 7.77
N ILE A 289 -6.96 0.90 7.86
CA ILE A 289 -6.99 2.13 7.08
C ILE A 289 -6.55 3.25 8.02
N PRO A 290 -5.43 3.94 7.75
CA PRO A 290 -5.01 5.11 8.52
C PRO A 290 -6.07 6.22 8.51
N ALA A 291 -6.09 7.06 9.55
CA ALA A 291 -6.90 8.28 9.55
C ALA A 291 -6.27 9.42 8.73
N LYS A 292 -4.96 9.34 8.46
CA LYS A 292 -4.19 10.33 7.70
C LYS A 292 -3.30 9.66 6.67
N ALA A 293 -3.21 10.27 5.49
CA ALA A 293 -2.28 9.80 4.48
C ALA A 293 -0.83 10.06 4.94
N PRO A 294 0.08 9.08 4.80
CA PRO A 294 1.49 9.30 5.10
C PRO A 294 2.10 10.30 4.08
N TRP A 295 2.99 11.16 4.55
CA TRP A 295 3.58 12.26 3.76
C TRP A 295 4.28 11.79 2.48
N ASP A 296 4.77 10.56 2.48
CA ASP A 296 5.52 9.91 1.40
C ASP A 296 4.68 9.00 0.50
N MET A 297 3.34 8.99 0.65
CA MET A 297 2.42 8.13 -0.14
C MET A 297 2.54 8.31 -1.66
N TRP A 298 2.98 9.49 -2.11
CA TRP A 298 3.13 9.86 -3.52
C TRP A 298 4.53 9.59 -4.06
N ASN A 299 5.46 9.11 -3.23
CA ASN A 299 6.79 8.74 -3.67
C ASN A 299 6.79 7.34 -4.30
N ARG A 300 7.14 7.27 -5.58
CA ARG A 300 7.14 6.03 -6.36
C ARG A 300 8.10 4.96 -5.81
N ASP A 301 9.22 5.39 -5.22
CA ASP A 301 10.27 4.46 -4.79
C ASP A 301 10.07 4.01 -3.32
N ARG A 302 8.96 4.42 -2.67
CA ARG A 302 8.64 4.04 -1.30
C ARG A 302 8.14 2.60 -1.27
N LYS A 303 8.69 1.81 -0.34
CA LYS A 303 8.15 0.48 -0.02
C LYS A 303 6.81 0.62 0.70
N HIS A 304 5.85 -0.22 0.32
CA HIS A 304 4.53 -0.26 0.92
C HIS A 304 4.01 -1.69 0.93
N GLY A 305 3.09 -2.02 1.82
CA GLY A 305 2.43 -3.31 1.82
C GLY A 305 2.12 -3.79 3.23
N LEU A 306 1.85 -5.09 3.34
CA LEU A 306 1.52 -5.72 4.62
C LEU A 306 2.78 -6.34 5.23
N LYS A 307 2.87 -6.34 6.56
CA LYS A 307 3.84 -7.20 7.25
C LYS A 307 3.47 -8.65 7.00
N LEU A 308 4.42 -9.44 6.48
CA LEU A 308 4.20 -10.84 6.19
C LEU A 308 4.71 -11.72 7.33
N PHE A 309 3.82 -12.56 7.81
CA PHE A 309 4.08 -13.65 8.72
C PHE A 309 3.78 -14.98 8.06
N VAL A 310 4.59 -15.98 8.39
CA VAL A 310 4.28 -17.37 8.08
C VAL A 310 4.41 -18.17 9.35
N GLN A 311 3.32 -18.79 9.79
CA GLN A 311 3.24 -19.52 11.05
C GLN A 311 3.72 -18.65 12.23
N ARG A 312 3.24 -17.39 12.29
CA ARG A 312 3.59 -16.36 13.28
C ARG A 312 5.05 -15.87 13.24
N VAL A 313 5.84 -16.35 12.29
CA VAL A 313 7.22 -15.91 12.08
C VAL A 313 7.24 -14.69 11.19
N PHE A 314 7.84 -13.61 11.65
CA PHE A 314 8.07 -12.45 10.81
C PHE A 314 8.99 -12.80 9.64
N ILE A 315 8.52 -12.57 8.42
CA ILE A 315 9.27 -12.82 7.19
C ILE A 315 9.81 -11.51 6.63
N MET A 316 8.93 -10.53 6.40
CA MET A 316 9.32 -9.23 5.83
C MET A 316 8.28 -8.14 6.12
N ASP A 317 8.76 -6.90 6.09
CA ASP A 317 7.92 -5.70 6.00
C ASP A 317 7.54 -5.43 4.54
N ASP A 318 6.49 -4.63 4.35
CA ASP A 318 6.10 -4.07 3.06
C ASP A 318 5.94 -5.10 1.92
N ALA A 319 5.22 -6.19 2.19
CA ALA A 319 4.91 -7.21 1.18
C ALA A 319 3.88 -6.68 0.17
N GLU A 320 4.36 -5.89 -0.80
CA GLU A 320 3.57 -5.25 -1.86
C GLU A 320 2.77 -6.26 -2.70
N GLN A 321 3.23 -7.52 -2.80
CA GLN A 321 2.60 -8.53 -3.66
C GLN A 321 1.19 -8.89 -3.20
N PHE A 322 0.82 -8.59 -1.96
CA PHE A 322 -0.51 -8.85 -1.40
C PHE A 322 -1.49 -7.68 -1.57
N MET A 323 -1.05 -6.54 -2.12
CA MET A 323 -1.90 -5.37 -2.33
C MET A 323 -1.70 -4.75 -3.72
N PRO A 324 -2.78 -4.32 -4.39
CA PRO A 324 -2.66 -3.50 -5.59
C PRO A 324 -2.22 -2.07 -5.22
N SER A 325 -1.68 -1.34 -6.20
CA SER A 325 -1.05 -0.05 -5.95
C SER A 325 -2.05 1.03 -5.53
N TYR A 326 -3.30 0.96 -6.01
CA TYR A 326 -4.41 1.81 -5.57
C TYR A 326 -4.88 1.56 -4.12
N LEU A 327 -4.34 0.55 -3.42
CA LEU A 327 -4.59 0.27 -1.99
C LEU A 327 -3.31 0.37 -1.14
N ARG A 328 -2.26 1.04 -1.65
CA ARG A 328 -0.96 1.20 -0.96
C ARG A 328 -1.02 1.90 0.40
N PHE A 329 -2.13 2.56 0.74
CA PHE A 329 -2.36 3.17 2.04
C PHE A 329 -2.74 2.18 3.14
N VAL A 330 -3.08 0.93 2.79
CA VAL A 330 -3.50 -0.07 3.77
C VAL A 330 -2.29 -0.56 4.55
N HIS A 331 -2.38 -0.46 5.87
CA HIS A 331 -1.41 -1.05 6.79
C HIS A 331 -1.96 -2.35 7.37
N GLY A 332 -1.09 -3.17 7.92
CA GLY A 332 -1.51 -4.38 8.60
C GLY A 332 -0.54 -5.51 8.44
N LEU A 333 -1.05 -6.70 8.66
CA LEU A 333 -0.31 -7.93 8.51
C LEU A 333 -1.14 -9.06 7.92
N ILE A 334 -0.42 -10.03 7.43
CA ILE A 334 -0.94 -11.32 7.01
C ILE A 334 -0.10 -12.42 7.60
N ASP A 335 -0.74 -13.41 8.23
CA ASP A 335 -0.11 -14.60 8.78
C ASP A 335 -0.66 -15.84 8.08
N SER A 336 0.18 -16.51 7.30
CA SER A 336 -0.23 -17.66 6.49
C SER A 336 0.41 -18.96 6.97
N ASN A 337 -0.35 -20.05 6.89
CA ASN A 337 0.19 -21.41 7.12
C ASN A 337 0.69 -22.07 5.83
N ASP A 338 0.28 -21.55 4.66
CA ASP A 338 0.34 -22.24 3.37
C ASP A 338 1.42 -21.68 2.43
N LEU A 339 2.13 -20.62 2.84
CA LEU A 339 3.16 -20.03 1.99
C LEU A 339 4.44 -20.88 2.01
N PRO A 340 4.91 -21.36 0.83
CA PRO A 340 6.17 -22.07 0.75
C PRO A 340 7.32 -21.08 1.02
N LEU A 341 7.94 -21.21 2.18
CA LEU A 341 9.11 -20.43 2.53
C LEU A 341 10.29 -20.86 1.67
N ASN A 342 11.00 -19.88 1.09
CA ASN A 342 12.33 -20.14 0.54
C ASN A 342 13.36 -20.25 1.67
N VAL A 343 14.53 -20.82 1.35
CA VAL A 343 15.59 -21.07 2.33
C VAL A 343 16.07 -19.79 3.03
N SER A 344 16.08 -18.65 2.33
CA SER A 344 16.47 -17.36 2.89
C SER A 344 15.37 -16.72 3.75
N ARG A 345 14.09 -17.05 3.50
CA ARG A 345 12.91 -16.39 4.11
C ARG A 345 12.94 -14.86 3.96
N GLU A 346 13.51 -14.36 2.87
CA GLU A 346 13.69 -12.91 2.61
C GLU A 346 13.00 -12.43 1.34
N ILE A 347 12.72 -13.32 0.38
CA ILE A 347 12.14 -12.95 -0.92
C ILE A 347 10.85 -13.72 -1.13
N LEU A 348 9.73 -13.02 -1.28
CA LEU A 348 8.46 -13.65 -1.61
C LEU A 348 8.44 -13.92 -3.12
N GLN A 349 8.23 -15.17 -3.51
CA GLN A 349 8.07 -15.52 -4.92
C GLN A 349 6.65 -15.21 -5.39
N ASP A 350 6.49 -14.53 -6.54
CA ASP A 350 5.19 -14.34 -7.16
C ASP A 350 4.64 -15.67 -7.70
N ASN A 351 3.83 -16.33 -6.87
CA ASN A 351 3.22 -17.63 -7.15
C ASN A 351 1.69 -17.56 -7.14
N GLN A 352 1.02 -18.67 -7.51
CA GLN A 352 -0.45 -18.71 -7.55
C GLN A 352 -1.09 -18.46 -6.18
N VAL A 353 -0.43 -18.87 -5.10
CA VAL A 353 -0.89 -18.65 -3.72
C VAL A 353 -0.93 -17.15 -3.40
N THR A 354 0.17 -16.45 -3.65
CA THR A 354 0.29 -14.99 -3.43
C THR A 354 -0.77 -14.23 -4.21
N LYS A 355 -1.01 -14.59 -5.49
CA LYS A 355 -2.07 -13.98 -6.32
C LYS A 355 -3.48 -14.23 -5.76
N ALA A 356 -3.76 -15.44 -5.30
CA ALA A 356 -5.06 -15.78 -4.72
C ALA A 356 -5.31 -15.04 -3.40
N MET A 357 -4.28 -14.92 -2.56
CA MET A 357 -4.33 -14.15 -1.31
C MET A 357 -4.54 -12.66 -1.60
N ARG A 358 -3.80 -12.07 -2.54
CA ARG A 358 -4.01 -10.68 -2.99
C ARG A 358 -5.47 -10.43 -3.36
N VAL A 359 -6.07 -11.28 -4.20
CA VAL A 359 -7.49 -11.15 -4.58
C VAL A 359 -8.41 -11.18 -3.37
N GLY A 360 -8.16 -12.08 -2.40
CA GLY A 360 -8.94 -12.17 -1.17
C GLY A 360 -8.84 -10.92 -0.30
N ILE A 361 -7.62 -10.40 -0.14
CA ILE A 361 -7.32 -9.21 0.66
C ILE A 361 -7.90 -7.96 0.01
N THR A 362 -7.70 -7.77 -1.30
CA THR A 362 -8.28 -6.67 -2.08
C THR A 362 -9.80 -6.65 -1.91
N LYS A 363 -10.47 -7.80 -2.07
CA LYS A 363 -11.92 -7.91 -1.87
C LYS A 363 -12.32 -7.53 -0.45
N ARG A 364 -11.51 -7.88 0.55
CA ARG A 364 -11.77 -7.54 1.94
C ARG A 364 -11.66 -6.04 2.19
N VAL A 365 -10.62 -5.38 1.70
CA VAL A 365 -10.43 -3.92 1.82
C VAL A 365 -11.58 -3.19 1.13
N LEU A 366 -11.91 -3.55 -0.11
CA LEU A 366 -13.03 -2.93 -0.82
C LEU A 366 -14.35 -3.11 -0.05
N GLY A 367 -14.58 -4.31 0.53
CA GLY A 367 -15.76 -4.56 1.36
C GLY A 367 -15.78 -3.74 2.66
N MET A 368 -14.62 -3.45 3.25
CA MET A 368 -14.50 -2.55 4.39
C MET A 368 -14.89 -1.12 4.02
N LEU A 369 -14.40 -0.62 2.87
CA LEU A 369 -14.71 0.71 2.37
C LEU A 369 -16.19 0.84 1.95
N GLU A 370 -16.76 -0.18 1.31
CA GLU A 370 -18.19 -0.24 0.95
C GLU A 370 -19.06 -0.18 2.20
N LYS A 371 -18.69 -0.91 3.26
CA LYS A 371 -19.39 -0.85 4.55
C LYS A 371 -19.25 0.52 5.20
N LEU A 372 -18.05 1.10 5.21
CA LEU A 372 -17.81 2.44 5.76
C LEU A 372 -18.67 3.49 5.04
N ALA A 373 -18.69 3.46 3.71
CA ALA A 373 -19.48 4.35 2.87
C ALA A 373 -20.99 4.27 3.17
N LYS A 374 -21.48 3.08 3.53
CA LYS A 374 -22.89 2.84 3.82
C LYS A 374 -23.28 3.20 5.25
N ASP A 375 -22.44 2.83 6.22
CA ASP A 375 -22.78 2.88 7.64
C ASP A 375 -22.38 4.21 8.29
N ASP A 376 -21.37 4.92 7.77
CA ASP A 376 -20.82 6.15 8.36
C ASP A 376 -20.25 7.09 7.27
N ALA A 377 -21.14 7.91 6.69
CA ALA A 377 -20.79 8.82 5.60
C ALA A 377 -19.74 9.88 5.99
N ASP A 378 -19.75 10.34 7.24
CA ASP A 378 -18.82 11.35 7.74
C ASP A 378 -17.40 10.79 7.81
N LYS A 379 -17.23 9.58 8.36
CA LYS A 379 -15.92 8.90 8.32
C LYS A 379 -15.51 8.52 6.90
N TYR A 380 -16.46 8.17 6.04
CA TYR A 380 -16.13 7.93 4.64
C TYR A 380 -15.61 9.18 3.94
N GLN A 381 -16.15 10.36 4.27
CA GLN A 381 -15.62 11.63 3.77
C GLN A 381 -14.22 11.92 4.31
N GLN A 382 -13.92 11.58 5.57
CA GLN A 382 -12.54 11.65 6.10
C GLN A 382 -11.60 10.73 5.32
N PHE A 383 -12.00 9.49 5.05
CA PHE A 383 -11.24 8.57 4.19
C PHE A 383 -11.00 9.17 2.79
N TRP A 384 -12.08 9.66 2.17
CA TRP A 384 -12.05 10.15 0.80
C TRP A 384 -11.13 11.37 0.64
N ALA A 385 -11.13 12.28 1.62
CA ALA A 385 -10.26 13.45 1.63
C ALA A 385 -8.77 13.09 1.63
N GLU A 386 -8.38 11.98 2.26
CA GLU A 386 -6.99 11.55 2.39
C GLU A 386 -6.56 10.62 1.24
N PHE A 387 -7.44 9.72 0.79
CA PHE A 387 -7.10 8.60 -0.10
C PHE A 387 -7.87 8.57 -1.42
N GLY A 388 -8.80 9.49 -1.65
CA GLY A 388 -9.67 9.51 -2.83
C GLY A 388 -8.89 9.56 -4.14
N GLN A 389 -7.85 10.39 -4.23
CA GLN A 389 -6.98 10.46 -5.40
C GLN A 389 -6.27 9.14 -5.72
N VAL A 390 -5.84 8.41 -4.69
CA VAL A 390 -5.22 7.09 -4.85
C VAL A 390 -6.26 6.06 -5.30
N LEU A 391 -7.47 6.09 -4.72
CA LEU A 391 -8.54 5.17 -5.08
C LEU A 391 -9.01 5.37 -6.54
N LYS A 392 -8.91 6.60 -7.08
CA LYS A 392 -9.15 6.90 -8.51
C LYS A 392 -8.16 6.22 -9.46
N GLU A 393 -7.04 5.70 -8.97
CA GLU A 393 -6.12 4.89 -9.79
C GLU A 393 -6.71 3.50 -10.10
N GLY A 394 -7.56 2.98 -9.21
CA GLY A 394 -8.09 1.62 -9.25
C GLY A 394 -8.81 1.22 -10.54
N PRO A 395 -9.69 2.05 -11.14
CA PRO A 395 -10.41 1.69 -12.36
C PRO A 395 -9.54 1.35 -13.59
N ALA A 396 -8.31 1.84 -13.66
CA ALA A 396 -7.38 1.49 -14.73
C ALA A 396 -6.45 0.31 -14.37
N GLU A 397 -6.21 0.08 -13.09
CA GLU A 397 -5.32 -0.99 -12.61
C GLU A 397 -6.08 -2.33 -12.44
N ASP A 398 -7.30 -2.29 -11.91
CA ASP A 398 -8.06 -3.46 -11.46
C ASP A 398 -9.43 -3.55 -12.16
N PHE A 399 -9.39 -3.99 -13.42
CA PHE A 399 -10.58 -4.20 -14.25
C PHE A 399 -11.60 -5.16 -13.60
N ALA A 400 -11.14 -6.13 -12.80
CA ALA A 400 -12.00 -7.12 -12.16
C ALA A 400 -12.85 -6.53 -11.03
N ASN A 401 -12.37 -5.47 -10.37
CA ASN A 401 -13.11 -4.74 -9.34
C ASN A 401 -13.55 -3.33 -9.79
N ARG A 402 -13.36 -2.95 -11.05
CA ARG A 402 -13.63 -1.60 -11.58
C ARG A 402 -14.98 -1.04 -11.17
N GLU A 403 -16.06 -1.82 -11.29
CA GLU A 403 -17.40 -1.37 -10.91
C GLU A 403 -17.54 -1.13 -9.40
N ARG A 404 -16.98 -2.02 -8.57
CA ARG A 404 -16.98 -1.86 -7.10
C ARG A 404 -16.20 -0.62 -6.68
N ILE A 405 -15.02 -0.42 -7.26
CA ILE A 405 -14.18 0.75 -7.02
C ILE A 405 -14.93 2.03 -7.46
N SER A 406 -15.60 1.98 -8.60
CA SER A 406 -16.38 3.12 -9.12
C SER A 406 -17.52 3.54 -8.19
N GLY A 407 -18.17 2.59 -7.51
CA GLY A 407 -19.19 2.89 -6.48
C GLY A 407 -18.65 3.57 -5.22
N LEU A 408 -17.33 3.44 -4.96
CA LEU A 408 -16.65 4.10 -3.86
C LEU A 408 -16.23 5.54 -4.22
N LEU A 409 -16.18 5.91 -5.50
CA LEU A 409 -15.75 7.25 -5.89
C LEU A 409 -16.74 8.32 -5.41
N ARG A 410 -16.21 9.51 -5.11
CA ARG A 410 -17.01 10.70 -4.80
C ARG A 410 -16.59 11.88 -5.67
N PHE A 411 -17.57 12.68 -6.05
CA PHE A 411 -17.39 13.80 -6.97
C PHE A 411 -18.12 15.03 -6.45
N ALA A 412 -17.70 16.21 -6.91
CA ALA A 412 -18.55 17.39 -6.83
C ALA A 412 -19.57 17.32 -7.98
N SER A 413 -20.72 17.95 -7.84
CA SER A 413 -21.71 18.02 -8.92
C SER A 413 -22.51 19.31 -8.91
N THR A 414 -23.12 19.64 -10.04
CA THR A 414 -24.03 20.79 -10.17
C THR A 414 -25.29 20.71 -9.30
N HIS A 415 -25.57 19.57 -8.66
CA HIS A 415 -26.68 19.44 -7.71
C HIS A 415 -26.33 19.99 -6.32
N THR A 416 -25.05 19.94 -5.95
CA THR A 416 -24.58 20.36 -4.61
C THR A 416 -24.09 21.79 -4.58
N ASP A 417 -23.71 22.36 -5.73
CA ASP A 417 -23.16 23.71 -5.86
C ASP A 417 -22.06 24.03 -4.83
N SER A 418 -21.22 23.02 -4.52
CA SER A 418 -20.04 23.17 -3.67
C SER A 418 -18.85 22.40 -4.23
N ALA A 419 -17.63 22.81 -3.85
CA ALA A 419 -16.40 22.10 -4.19
C ALA A 419 -16.22 20.76 -3.45
N ALA A 420 -17.05 20.48 -2.44
CA ALA A 420 -16.94 19.25 -1.67
C ALA A 420 -17.31 18.03 -2.54
N THR A 421 -16.43 17.03 -2.56
CA THR A 421 -16.63 15.80 -3.34
C THR A 421 -17.44 14.79 -2.54
N THR A 422 -18.77 14.96 -2.53
CA THR A 422 -19.69 14.15 -1.71
C THR A 422 -20.62 13.25 -2.50
N VAL A 423 -20.73 13.45 -3.81
CA VAL A 423 -21.69 12.75 -4.66
C VAL A 423 -21.12 11.43 -5.16
N SER A 424 -21.77 10.31 -4.85
CA SER A 424 -21.44 9.02 -5.47
C SER A 424 -22.09 8.88 -6.86
N LEU A 425 -21.60 7.95 -7.67
CA LEU A 425 -22.25 7.62 -8.95
C LEU A 425 -23.66 7.04 -8.75
N ASP A 426 -23.88 6.32 -7.64
CA ASP A 426 -25.20 5.80 -7.28
C ASP A 426 -26.18 6.91 -6.93
N ASP A 427 -25.72 7.94 -6.21
CA ASP A 427 -26.50 9.13 -5.90
C ASP A 427 -26.88 9.89 -7.17
N TYR A 428 -25.93 10.03 -8.11
CA TYR A 428 -26.20 10.63 -9.42
C TYR A 428 -27.27 9.83 -10.18
N ILE A 429 -27.10 8.50 -10.28
CA ILE A 429 -28.07 7.63 -10.97
C ILE A 429 -29.45 7.72 -10.33
N GLY A 430 -29.53 7.77 -9.00
CA GLY A 430 -30.78 7.91 -8.26
C GLY A 430 -31.53 9.22 -8.56
N ARG A 431 -30.85 10.24 -9.10
CA ARG A 431 -31.43 11.54 -9.49
C ARG A 431 -31.49 11.76 -10.99
N MET A 432 -31.12 10.76 -11.81
CA MET A 432 -31.23 10.86 -13.26
C MET A 432 -32.68 11.13 -13.68
N LYS A 433 -32.86 11.97 -14.69
CA LYS A 433 -34.18 12.26 -15.25
C LYS A 433 -34.73 11.07 -16.02
N GLU A 434 -36.05 11.00 -16.15
CA GLU A 434 -36.70 10.08 -17.07
C GLU A 434 -36.18 10.34 -18.51
N GLY A 435 -35.83 9.28 -19.23
CA GLY A 435 -35.18 9.36 -20.55
C GLY A 435 -33.67 9.61 -20.52
N GLN A 436 -33.06 9.86 -19.36
CA GLN A 436 -31.61 10.03 -19.25
C GLN A 436 -30.90 8.66 -19.25
N ASP A 437 -29.96 8.47 -20.18
CA ASP A 437 -29.19 7.25 -20.36
C ASP A 437 -27.67 7.42 -20.10
N LYS A 438 -27.21 8.66 -19.88
CA LYS A 438 -25.80 9.02 -19.69
C LYS A 438 -25.52 9.75 -18.38
N ILE A 439 -24.29 9.57 -17.88
CA ILE A 439 -23.70 10.34 -16.79
C ILE A 439 -22.85 11.45 -17.41
N TYR A 440 -23.24 12.71 -17.23
CA TYR A 440 -22.52 13.85 -17.78
C TYR A 440 -21.42 14.30 -16.82
N TYR A 441 -20.26 14.63 -17.35
CA TYR A 441 -19.15 15.15 -16.57
C TYR A 441 -18.37 16.24 -17.31
N ILE A 442 -17.63 17.04 -16.54
CA ILE A 442 -16.62 17.98 -17.03
C ILE A 442 -15.33 17.79 -16.22
N VAL A 443 -14.19 17.87 -16.90
CA VAL A 443 -12.86 17.91 -16.27
C VAL A 443 -12.26 19.30 -16.53
N ALA A 444 -11.83 19.99 -15.47
CA ALA A 444 -11.21 21.31 -15.56
C ALA A 444 -10.05 21.48 -14.56
N ASP A 445 -9.29 22.57 -14.66
CA ASP A 445 -8.12 22.82 -13.81
C ASP A 445 -8.48 23.12 -12.34
N SER A 446 -9.73 23.48 -12.07
CA SER A 446 -10.25 23.85 -10.76
C SER A 446 -11.75 23.61 -10.70
N TYR A 447 -12.29 23.54 -9.47
CA TYR A 447 -13.73 23.48 -9.26
C TYR A 447 -14.43 24.69 -9.88
N GLU A 448 -13.89 25.90 -9.71
CA GLU A 448 -14.48 27.13 -10.24
C GLU A 448 -14.53 27.13 -11.76
N ALA A 449 -13.49 26.62 -12.42
CA ALA A 449 -13.47 26.48 -13.88
C ALA A 449 -14.51 25.45 -14.36
N ALA A 450 -14.66 24.32 -13.66
CA ALA A 450 -15.67 23.33 -13.97
C ALA A 450 -17.09 23.90 -13.76
N ALA A 451 -17.36 24.45 -12.57
CA ALA A 451 -18.67 24.93 -12.16
C ALA A 451 -19.16 26.15 -12.96
N ASN A 452 -18.27 26.97 -13.51
CA ASN A 452 -18.65 28.15 -14.30
C ASN A 452 -18.42 27.97 -15.81
N SER A 453 -18.21 26.74 -16.25
CA SER A 453 -17.99 26.45 -17.67
C SER A 453 -19.25 26.74 -18.51
N PRO A 454 -19.11 27.41 -19.67
CA PRO A 454 -20.21 27.61 -20.62
C PRO A 454 -20.86 26.29 -21.08
N HIS A 455 -20.09 25.20 -21.09
CA HIS A 455 -20.57 23.87 -21.48
C HIS A 455 -21.67 23.32 -20.57
N LEU A 456 -21.91 23.94 -19.41
CA LEU A 456 -22.97 23.55 -18.46
C LEU A 456 -24.30 24.28 -18.69
N GLU A 457 -24.36 25.33 -19.52
CA GLU A 457 -25.51 26.23 -19.63
C GLU A 457 -26.81 25.49 -19.99
N LEU A 458 -26.83 24.74 -21.10
CA LEU A 458 -28.01 23.98 -21.50
C LEU A 458 -28.40 22.92 -20.47
N LEU A 459 -27.41 22.20 -19.91
CA LEU A 459 -27.65 21.14 -18.93
C LEU A 459 -28.26 21.72 -17.65
N ARG A 460 -27.77 22.87 -17.17
CA ARG A 460 -28.35 23.62 -16.05
C ARG A 460 -29.76 24.10 -16.35
N LYS A 461 -30.00 24.69 -17.54
CA LYS A 461 -31.34 25.10 -17.96
C LYS A 461 -32.32 23.94 -17.97
N LYS A 462 -31.87 22.77 -18.45
CA LYS A 462 -32.65 21.52 -18.43
C LYS A 462 -32.63 20.82 -17.07
N GLY A 463 -31.92 21.33 -16.06
CA GLY A 463 -31.79 20.75 -14.72
C GLY A 463 -31.12 19.36 -14.69
N ILE A 464 -30.29 19.03 -15.67
CA ILE A 464 -29.52 17.78 -15.76
C ILE A 464 -28.25 17.94 -14.92
N GLU A 465 -28.03 16.98 -14.01
CA GLU A 465 -26.85 16.97 -13.13
C GLU A 465 -25.57 16.72 -13.95
N VAL A 466 -24.47 17.37 -13.60
CA VAL A 466 -23.16 17.17 -14.21
C VAL A 466 -22.12 16.99 -13.11
N LEU A 467 -21.28 15.96 -13.23
CA LEU A 467 -20.14 15.75 -12.33
C LEU A 467 -19.02 16.74 -12.64
N LEU A 468 -18.52 17.40 -11.60
CA LEU A 468 -17.49 18.43 -11.67
C LEU A 468 -16.17 17.83 -11.17
N MET A 469 -15.24 17.61 -12.09
CA MET A 469 -13.96 16.96 -11.84
C MET A 469 -12.83 17.96 -12.01
N SER A 470 -11.92 18.01 -11.05
CA SER A 470 -10.86 19.04 -10.99
C SER A 470 -9.52 18.56 -10.45
N GLU A 471 -9.40 17.26 -10.18
CA GLU A 471 -8.13 16.67 -9.76
C GLU A 471 -7.36 16.17 -10.99
N ARG A 472 -6.03 16.21 -10.93
CA ARG A 472 -5.18 15.79 -12.07
C ARG A 472 -5.39 14.34 -12.49
N ILE A 473 -5.75 13.47 -11.55
CA ILE A 473 -6.03 12.05 -11.79
C ILE A 473 -7.35 11.84 -12.55
N ASP A 474 -8.26 12.82 -12.56
CA ASP A 474 -9.60 12.68 -13.14
C ASP A 474 -9.55 12.45 -14.65
N GLU A 475 -8.69 13.17 -15.37
CA GLU A 475 -8.51 12.96 -16.81
C GLU A 475 -8.07 11.52 -17.12
N TRP A 476 -7.21 10.97 -16.27
CA TRP A 476 -6.76 9.60 -16.41
C TRP A 476 -7.84 8.59 -16.01
N LEU A 477 -8.58 8.85 -14.94
CA LEU A 477 -9.71 8.03 -14.48
C LEU A 477 -10.75 7.85 -15.59
N ILE A 478 -11.17 8.94 -16.22
CA ILE A 478 -12.26 8.96 -17.20
C ILE A 478 -11.90 8.23 -18.50
N ASN A 479 -10.61 8.12 -18.83
CA ASN A 479 -10.17 7.27 -19.94
C ASN A 479 -10.34 5.77 -19.66
N HIS A 480 -10.52 5.36 -18.41
CA HIS A 480 -10.68 3.95 -18.00
C HIS A 480 -12.09 3.65 -17.43
N LEU A 481 -12.78 4.67 -16.92
CA LEU A 481 -14.16 4.63 -16.45
C LEU A 481 -15.12 5.12 -17.54
N THR A 482 -15.37 4.27 -18.53
CA THR A 482 -16.25 4.61 -19.67
C THR A 482 -17.73 4.38 -19.40
N GLU A 483 -18.05 3.52 -18.43
CA GLU A 483 -19.42 3.15 -18.06
C GLU A 483 -19.52 2.76 -16.58
N TYR A 484 -20.70 2.95 -15.99
CA TYR A 484 -21.04 2.51 -14.64
C TYR A 484 -22.51 2.10 -14.57
N LYS A 485 -22.80 0.87 -14.10
CA LYS A 485 -24.16 0.29 -14.07
C LYS A 485 -24.91 0.48 -15.40
N GLU A 486 -24.24 0.13 -16.50
CA GLU A 486 -24.73 0.24 -17.89
C GLU A 486 -24.96 1.69 -18.39
N LYS A 487 -24.70 2.72 -17.57
CA LYS A 487 -24.76 4.13 -17.98
C LYS A 487 -23.39 4.58 -18.49
N LYS A 488 -23.34 5.06 -19.72
CA LYS A 488 -22.11 5.60 -20.32
C LYS A 488 -21.78 6.96 -19.70
N LEU A 489 -20.49 7.23 -19.50
CA LEU A 489 -20.01 8.55 -19.11
C LEU A 489 -19.78 9.39 -20.36
N HIS A 490 -20.32 10.62 -20.38
CA HIS A 490 -20.22 11.56 -21.52
C HIS A 490 -19.62 12.88 -21.07
N SER A 491 -18.55 13.32 -21.75
CA SER A 491 -17.96 14.63 -21.51
C SER A 491 -18.82 15.72 -22.13
N VAL A 492 -19.08 16.79 -21.40
CA VAL A 492 -19.78 17.97 -21.94
C VAL A 492 -18.90 18.84 -22.84
N THR A 493 -17.59 18.60 -22.87
CA THR A 493 -16.60 19.40 -23.63
C THR A 493 -16.04 18.67 -24.87
N ARG A 494 -16.57 17.47 -25.19
CA ARG A 494 -16.11 16.65 -26.31
C ARG A 494 -17.27 16.28 -27.22
N GLY A 495 -17.04 16.41 -28.53
CA GLY A 495 -18.02 16.06 -29.55
C GLY A 495 -19.34 16.81 -29.39
N ASP A 496 -20.40 16.24 -29.96
CA ASP A 496 -21.74 16.78 -29.86
C ASP A 496 -22.35 16.46 -28.49
N LEU A 497 -23.11 17.41 -27.93
CA LEU A 497 -23.83 17.20 -26.67
C LEU A 497 -25.08 16.35 -26.94
N GLU A 498 -24.93 15.04 -26.86
CA GLU A 498 -26.00 14.08 -27.10
C GLU A 498 -26.94 13.97 -25.90
N LEU A 499 -28.07 14.69 -25.93
CA LEU A 499 -29.10 14.63 -24.89
C LEU A 499 -30.13 13.50 -25.08
N GLY A 500 -30.16 12.83 -26.23
CA GLY A 500 -31.03 11.68 -26.49
C GLY A 500 -32.51 12.02 -26.29
N GLU A 501 -33.23 11.21 -25.49
CA GLU A 501 -34.65 11.42 -25.19
C GLU A 501 -34.93 12.68 -24.33
N LEU A 502 -33.89 13.37 -23.86
CA LEU A 502 -34.01 14.66 -23.14
C LEU A 502 -34.06 15.86 -24.09
N GLU A 503 -33.87 15.65 -25.40
CA GLU A 503 -34.09 16.69 -26.40
C GLU A 503 -35.58 16.98 -26.57
N ASP A 504 -35.94 18.26 -26.54
CA ASP A 504 -37.27 18.68 -26.95
C ASP A 504 -37.30 18.78 -28.48
N ALA A 505 -38.27 18.10 -29.11
CA ALA A 505 -38.39 18.07 -30.57
C ALA A 505 -38.55 19.47 -31.19
N ALA A 506 -39.25 20.38 -30.50
CA ALA A 506 -39.42 21.76 -30.97
C ALA A 506 -38.12 22.57 -30.81
N GLU A 507 -37.37 22.36 -29.72
CA GLU A 507 -36.04 22.99 -29.55
C GLU A 507 -35.05 22.49 -30.62
N LYS A 508 -35.10 21.21 -30.97
CA LYS A 508 -34.28 20.62 -32.03
C LYS A 508 -34.59 21.21 -33.40
N GLU A 509 -35.87 21.29 -33.77
CA GLU A 509 -36.30 21.90 -35.03
C GLU A 509 -35.91 23.39 -35.09
N ALA A 510 -36.04 24.11 -33.96
CA ALA A 510 -35.59 25.50 -33.86
C ALA A 510 -34.07 25.64 -34.03
N ALA A 511 -33.28 24.73 -33.46
CA ALA A 511 -31.82 24.73 -33.58
C ALA A 511 -31.37 24.42 -35.02
N GLU A 512 -31.98 23.42 -35.68
CA GLU A 512 -31.71 23.10 -37.10
C GLU A 512 -32.05 24.27 -38.02
N LYS A 513 -33.18 24.94 -37.77
CA LYS A 513 -33.56 26.14 -38.51
C LYS A 513 -32.56 27.27 -38.30
N LEU A 514 -32.17 27.57 -37.06
CA LEU A 514 -31.20 28.61 -36.74
C LEU A 514 -29.82 28.31 -37.38
N ALA A 515 -29.41 27.04 -37.40
CA ALA A 515 -28.18 26.61 -38.06
C ALA A 515 -28.23 26.86 -39.57
N SER A 516 -29.36 26.55 -40.22
CA SER A 516 -29.59 26.84 -41.64
C SER A 516 -29.58 28.34 -41.95
N GLU A 517 -30.25 29.15 -41.11
CA GLU A 517 -30.28 30.61 -41.25
C GLU A 517 -28.91 31.26 -41.02
N SER A 518 -28.05 30.64 -40.19
CA SER A 518 -26.71 31.13 -39.86
C SER A 518 -25.60 30.55 -40.74
N ALA A 519 -25.93 29.82 -41.81
CA ALA A 519 -24.94 29.15 -42.65
C ALA A 519 -23.93 30.13 -43.27
N SER A 520 -24.36 31.35 -43.63
CA SER A 520 -23.46 32.39 -44.15
C SER A 520 -22.45 32.87 -43.10
N LEU A 521 -22.90 33.07 -41.84
CA LEU A 521 -22.02 33.46 -40.74
C LEU A 521 -20.97 32.39 -40.47
N VAL A 522 -21.39 31.12 -40.45
CA VAL A 522 -20.50 29.97 -40.24
C VAL A 522 -19.40 29.93 -41.29
N GLU A 523 -19.73 30.03 -42.58
CA GLU A 523 -18.73 30.03 -43.67
C GLU A 523 -17.79 31.24 -43.59
N ARG A 524 -18.30 32.41 -43.22
CA ARG A 524 -17.50 33.63 -43.05
C ARG A 524 -16.51 33.49 -41.89
N LEU A 525 -16.95 32.90 -40.78
CA LEU A 525 -16.10 32.57 -39.63
C LEU A 525 -15.03 31.52 -39.98
N LYS A 526 -15.38 30.46 -40.72
CA LYS A 526 -14.40 29.47 -41.22
C LYS A 526 -13.31 30.14 -42.05
N THR A 527 -13.70 31.08 -42.91
CA THR A 527 -12.74 31.82 -43.74
C THR A 527 -11.86 32.74 -42.90
N ALA A 528 -12.42 33.45 -41.92
CA ALA A 528 -11.68 34.39 -41.07
C ALA A 528 -10.71 33.70 -40.11
N LEU A 529 -11.10 32.55 -39.55
CA LEU A 529 -10.35 31.80 -38.55
C LEU A 529 -9.46 30.71 -39.15
N ALA A 530 -9.78 30.23 -40.36
CA ALA A 530 -9.01 29.30 -41.19
C ALA A 530 -8.18 28.30 -40.39
N ASP A 531 -6.86 28.48 -40.36
CA ASP A 531 -5.92 27.52 -39.76
C ASP A 531 -5.99 27.41 -38.24
N LYS A 532 -6.80 28.21 -37.55
CA LYS A 532 -6.89 28.23 -36.07
C LYS A 532 -7.91 27.25 -35.49
N VAL A 533 -8.84 26.77 -36.31
CA VAL A 533 -9.93 25.87 -35.90
C VAL A 533 -10.03 24.70 -36.88
N ALA A 534 -10.54 23.56 -36.42
CA ALA A 534 -10.81 22.42 -37.28
C ALA A 534 -12.13 22.62 -38.06
N ASP A 535 -13.14 23.16 -37.38
CA ASP A 535 -14.46 23.44 -37.95
C ASP A 535 -15.15 24.56 -37.17
N VAL A 536 -16.21 25.14 -37.74
CA VAL A 536 -17.11 26.10 -37.08
C VAL A 536 -18.54 25.59 -37.19
N LYS A 537 -19.25 25.52 -36.07
CA LYS A 537 -20.62 25.00 -36.00
C LYS A 537 -21.53 25.86 -35.14
N VAL A 538 -22.82 25.86 -35.45
CA VAL A 538 -23.85 26.39 -34.53
C VAL A 538 -24.12 25.35 -33.45
N THR A 539 -24.27 25.80 -32.21
CA THR A 539 -24.52 24.91 -31.08
C THR A 539 -25.78 25.27 -30.32
N SER A 540 -26.44 24.23 -29.81
CA SER A 540 -27.56 24.35 -28.87
C SER A 540 -27.10 24.34 -27.41
N ARG A 541 -25.81 24.04 -27.12
CA ARG A 541 -25.31 23.87 -25.75
C ARG A 541 -25.22 25.17 -24.95
N LEU A 542 -25.20 26.32 -25.63
CA LEU A 542 -25.01 27.64 -25.05
C LEU A 542 -26.33 28.42 -24.97
N THR A 543 -26.51 29.19 -23.91
CA THR A 543 -27.62 30.13 -23.70
C THR A 543 -27.12 31.57 -23.68
N ASP A 544 -26.24 31.89 -22.74
CA ASP A 544 -25.78 33.25 -22.43
C ASP A 544 -24.36 33.51 -22.92
N THR A 545 -23.62 32.45 -23.28
CA THR A 545 -22.27 32.59 -23.85
C THR A 545 -22.32 32.69 -25.38
N PRO A 546 -21.52 33.59 -26.01
CA PRO A 546 -21.49 33.76 -27.46
C PRO A 546 -20.88 32.59 -28.23
N ALA A 547 -19.84 31.96 -27.68
CA ALA A 547 -19.14 30.85 -28.32
C ALA A 547 -18.33 30.02 -27.31
N CYS A 548 -18.05 28.77 -27.67
CA CYS A 548 -17.18 27.86 -26.94
C CYS A 548 -16.29 27.07 -27.92
N VAL A 549 -15.33 26.32 -27.38
CA VAL A 549 -14.51 25.40 -28.16
C VAL A 549 -14.63 24.00 -27.59
N VAL A 550 -14.67 23.00 -28.46
CA VAL A 550 -14.76 21.59 -28.08
C VAL A 550 -13.70 20.77 -28.80
N ALA A 551 -13.26 19.68 -28.16
CA ALA A 551 -12.43 18.67 -28.80
C ALA A 551 -13.30 17.76 -29.69
N GLY A 552 -12.77 17.30 -30.81
CA GLY A 552 -13.45 16.33 -31.67
C GLY A 552 -13.65 14.97 -30.99
N GLU A 553 -14.56 14.16 -31.52
CA GLU A 553 -14.72 12.78 -31.07
C GLU A 553 -13.45 11.96 -31.32
N GLY A 554 -12.96 11.28 -30.29
CA GLY A 554 -11.71 10.50 -30.35
C GLY A 554 -10.43 11.34 -30.31
N GLU A 555 -10.53 12.67 -30.27
CA GLU A 555 -9.38 13.56 -30.11
C GLU A 555 -8.97 13.70 -28.63
N MET A 556 -7.72 14.12 -28.41
CA MET A 556 -7.23 14.44 -27.07
C MET A 556 -7.99 15.63 -26.51
N SER A 557 -8.46 15.53 -25.27
CA SER A 557 -9.02 16.68 -24.56
C SER A 557 -7.94 17.73 -24.31
N THR A 558 -8.39 18.96 -24.08
CA THR A 558 -7.55 20.06 -23.57
C THR A 558 -6.74 19.65 -22.34
N GLN A 559 -7.37 18.91 -21.42
CA GLN A 559 -6.76 18.48 -20.16
C GLN A 559 -5.69 17.41 -20.39
N MET A 560 -5.93 16.45 -21.30
CA MET A 560 -4.95 15.44 -21.68
C MET A 560 -3.71 16.07 -22.35
N ILE A 561 -3.92 17.06 -23.22
CA ILE A 561 -2.83 17.82 -23.85
C ILE A 561 -1.95 18.48 -22.78
N LYS A 562 -2.54 19.15 -21.80
CA LYS A 562 -1.80 19.77 -20.68
C LYS A 562 -1.03 18.73 -19.86
N LEU A 563 -1.65 17.59 -19.57
CA LEU A 563 -1.01 16.51 -18.82
C LEU A 563 0.25 16.00 -19.54
N MET A 564 0.16 15.79 -20.86
CA MET A 564 1.29 15.37 -21.69
C MET A 564 2.40 16.44 -21.75
N GLN A 565 2.05 17.71 -21.89
CA GLN A 565 3.01 18.82 -21.87
C GLN A 565 3.74 18.91 -20.52
N ALA A 566 3.00 18.79 -19.41
CA ALA A 566 3.58 18.78 -18.06
C ALA A 566 4.51 17.57 -17.83
N ALA A 567 4.26 16.45 -18.49
CA ALA A 567 5.13 15.28 -18.50
C ALA A 567 6.34 15.41 -19.46
N GLY A 568 6.51 16.56 -20.13
CA GLY A 568 7.60 16.82 -21.06
C GLY A 568 7.48 16.08 -22.39
N GLN A 569 6.31 15.56 -22.73
CA GLN A 569 6.04 14.90 -24.01
C GLN A 569 5.72 15.94 -25.09
N ALA A 570 6.16 15.68 -26.32
CA ALA A 570 5.74 16.47 -27.47
C ALA A 570 4.26 16.19 -27.76
N VAL A 571 3.43 17.24 -27.79
CA VAL A 571 2.00 17.10 -28.07
C VAL A 571 1.69 17.64 -29.46
N PRO A 572 1.01 16.86 -30.32
CA PRO A 572 0.56 17.35 -31.62
C PRO A 572 -0.32 18.59 -31.48
N GLU A 573 -0.26 19.48 -32.47
CA GLU A 573 -1.18 20.60 -32.54
C GLU A 573 -2.59 20.06 -32.85
N VAL A 574 -3.50 20.20 -31.89
CA VAL A 574 -4.92 19.84 -32.04
C VAL A 574 -5.72 21.12 -32.20
N LYS A 575 -6.42 21.24 -33.33
CA LYS A 575 -7.30 22.38 -33.63
C LYS A 575 -8.70 22.08 -33.09
N PRO A 576 -9.30 22.95 -32.26
CA PRO A 576 -10.62 22.71 -31.73
C PRO A 576 -11.71 22.97 -32.77
N THR A 577 -12.91 22.44 -32.52
CA THR A 577 -14.13 22.90 -33.20
C THR A 577 -14.66 24.13 -32.46
N PHE A 578 -14.90 25.22 -33.20
CA PHE A 578 -15.43 26.47 -32.66
C PHE A 578 -16.94 26.49 -32.79
N GLU A 579 -17.63 26.46 -31.66
CA GLU A 579 -19.08 26.42 -31.60
C GLU A 579 -19.65 27.79 -31.22
N ILE A 580 -20.61 28.28 -31.99
CA ILE A 580 -21.20 29.61 -31.82
C ILE A 580 -22.68 29.53 -31.43
N ASN A 581 -23.12 30.55 -30.69
CA ASN A 581 -24.53 30.81 -30.38
C ASN A 581 -25.02 32.02 -31.19
N PRO A 582 -25.67 31.83 -32.35
CA PRO A 582 -26.12 32.92 -33.20
C PRO A 582 -27.17 33.82 -32.54
N SER A 583 -27.87 33.32 -31.51
CA SER A 583 -28.87 34.10 -30.78
C SER A 583 -28.25 35.12 -29.81
N HIS A 584 -26.96 34.99 -29.50
CA HIS A 584 -26.28 35.89 -28.59
C HIS A 584 -26.05 37.27 -29.23
N PRO A 585 -26.27 38.39 -28.52
CA PRO A 585 -26.13 39.75 -29.09
C PRO A 585 -24.75 40.04 -29.71
N LEU A 586 -23.66 39.50 -29.13
CA LEU A 586 -22.32 39.64 -29.72
C LEU A 586 -22.17 38.90 -31.05
N MET A 587 -22.82 37.75 -31.23
CA MET A 587 -22.79 37.02 -32.49
C MET A 587 -23.65 37.71 -33.54
N ALA A 588 -24.82 38.22 -33.15
CA ALA A 588 -25.64 39.06 -34.03
C ALA A 588 -24.92 40.35 -34.46
N HIS A 589 -24.17 40.97 -33.54
CA HIS A 589 -23.34 42.13 -33.86
C HIS A 589 -22.23 41.77 -34.85
N LEU A 590 -21.55 40.65 -34.63
CA LEU A 590 -20.51 40.13 -35.52
C LEU A 590 -21.04 39.85 -36.92
N ASP A 591 -22.20 39.20 -37.05
CA ASP A 591 -22.82 38.90 -38.34
C ASP A 591 -23.17 40.17 -39.13
N GLY A 592 -23.62 41.21 -38.42
CA GLY A 592 -23.93 42.52 -39.02
C GLY A 592 -22.70 43.31 -39.52
N GLN A 593 -21.47 42.94 -39.13
CA GLN A 593 -20.27 43.70 -39.50
C GLN A 593 -19.96 43.59 -40.99
N GLN A 594 -19.87 44.74 -41.66
CA GLN A 594 -19.56 44.83 -43.09
C GLN A 594 -18.06 45.07 -43.37
N ASP A 595 -17.31 45.58 -42.39
CA ASP A 595 -15.86 45.73 -42.49
C ASP A 595 -15.19 44.38 -42.20
N GLU A 596 -14.57 43.78 -43.22
CA GLU A 596 -13.91 42.47 -43.12
C GLU A 596 -12.73 42.46 -42.14
N SER A 597 -12.02 43.58 -41.97
CA SER A 597 -10.94 43.67 -40.98
C SER A 597 -11.51 43.64 -39.57
N LEU A 598 -12.58 44.41 -39.33
CA LEU A 598 -13.22 44.46 -38.02
C LEU A 598 -13.96 43.14 -37.71
N PHE A 599 -14.57 42.51 -38.71
CA PHE A 599 -15.16 41.17 -38.58
C PHE A 599 -14.11 40.15 -38.14
N LYS A 600 -12.93 40.15 -38.78
CA LYS A 600 -11.84 39.25 -38.43
C LYS A 600 -11.33 39.49 -37.00
N ASP A 601 -11.19 40.74 -36.60
CA ASP A 601 -10.79 41.11 -35.24
C ASP A 601 -11.81 40.62 -34.18
N TRP A 602 -13.12 40.77 -34.43
CA TRP A 602 -14.14 40.23 -33.55
C TRP A 602 -14.18 38.70 -33.53
N ALA A 603 -14.08 38.05 -34.69
CA ALA A 603 -14.04 36.59 -34.78
C ALA A 603 -12.86 36.02 -33.97
N GLU A 604 -11.69 36.65 -34.09
CA GLU A 604 -10.50 36.30 -33.31
C GLU A 604 -10.73 36.51 -31.81
N LEU A 605 -11.33 37.64 -31.41
CA LEU A 605 -11.63 37.92 -30.01
C LEU A 605 -12.58 36.88 -29.40
N MET A 606 -13.62 36.49 -30.14
CA MET A 606 -14.58 35.46 -29.72
C MET A 606 -13.92 34.08 -29.60
N LEU A 607 -13.04 33.71 -30.55
CA LEU A 607 -12.27 32.48 -30.47
C LEU A 607 -11.34 32.48 -29.25
N GLN A 608 -10.60 33.57 -29.01
CA GLN A 608 -9.69 33.67 -27.87
C GLN A 608 -10.44 33.68 -26.53
N GLN A 609 -11.61 34.30 -26.46
CA GLN A 609 -12.48 34.23 -25.28
C GLN A 609 -12.92 32.78 -24.99
N ALA A 610 -13.38 32.06 -26.03
CA ALA A 610 -13.77 30.66 -25.92
C ALA A 610 -12.59 29.75 -25.52
N GLN A 611 -11.42 29.95 -26.14
CA GLN A 611 -10.20 29.21 -25.82
C GLN A 611 -9.73 29.48 -24.39
N LEU A 612 -9.81 30.73 -23.91
CA LEU A 612 -9.45 31.06 -22.53
C LEU A 612 -10.39 30.35 -21.55
N SER A 613 -11.69 30.29 -21.85
CA SER A 613 -12.67 29.60 -21.01
C SER A 613 -12.42 28.09 -20.94
N GLU A 614 -12.08 27.45 -22.06
CA GLU A 614 -11.82 25.99 -22.12
C GLU A 614 -10.44 25.63 -21.57
N LYS A 615 -9.40 26.35 -21.99
CA LYS A 615 -8.00 26.03 -21.68
C LYS A 615 -7.51 26.69 -20.39
N GLY A 616 -8.26 27.61 -19.78
CA GLY A 616 -7.82 28.41 -18.64
C GLY A 616 -6.61 29.32 -18.92
N SER A 617 -6.04 29.27 -20.13
CA SER A 617 -4.84 30.00 -20.53
C SER A 617 -4.80 30.16 -22.05
N LEU A 618 -4.06 31.17 -22.52
CA LEU A 618 -3.84 31.46 -23.94
C LEU A 618 -2.34 31.42 -24.26
N ALA A 619 -2.00 31.08 -25.50
CA ALA A 619 -0.61 31.08 -25.97
C ALA A 619 0.01 32.49 -25.95
N ASP A 620 -0.78 33.51 -26.28
CA ASP A 620 -0.39 34.92 -26.17
C ASP A 620 -1.51 35.74 -25.49
N PRO A 621 -1.50 35.83 -24.15
CA PRO A 621 -2.46 36.64 -23.41
C PRO A 621 -2.36 38.14 -23.74
N SER A 622 -1.19 38.62 -24.17
CA SER A 622 -0.98 40.04 -24.49
C SER A 622 -1.68 40.43 -25.78
N ALA A 623 -1.65 39.56 -26.80
CA ALA A 623 -2.39 39.76 -28.04
C ALA A 623 -3.91 39.85 -27.78
N PHE A 624 -4.44 38.96 -26.94
CA PHE A 624 -5.86 38.99 -26.53
C PHE A 624 -6.25 40.30 -25.86
N ILE A 625 -5.47 40.75 -24.87
CA ILE A 625 -5.74 42.01 -24.17
C ILE A 625 -5.66 43.20 -25.13
N LYS A 626 -4.68 43.21 -26.05
CA LYS A 626 -4.52 44.28 -27.03
C LYS A 626 -5.72 44.36 -27.97
N LEU A 627 -6.19 43.21 -28.47
CA LEU A 627 -7.35 43.12 -29.35
C LEU A 627 -8.63 43.57 -28.63
N MET A 628 -8.85 43.10 -27.40
CA MET A 628 -9.96 43.53 -26.55
C MET A 628 -9.94 45.05 -26.32
N ASN A 629 -8.78 45.62 -25.97
CA ASN A 629 -8.64 47.06 -25.77
C ASN A 629 -8.92 47.86 -27.06
N GLN A 630 -8.51 47.35 -28.22
CA GLN A 630 -8.80 47.97 -29.51
C GLN A 630 -10.31 48.02 -29.78
N MET A 631 -11.02 46.92 -29.51
CA MET A 631 -12.49 46.85 -29.67
C MET A 631 -13.21 47.78 -28.68
N LEU A 632 -12.77 47.84 -27.41
CA LEU A 632 -13.35 48.75 -26.41
C LEU A 632 -13.09 50.23 -26.72
N LEU A 633 -11.91 50.57 -27.23
CA LEU A 633 -11.62 51.96 -27.64
C LEU A 633 -12.43 52.38 -28.86
N ALA A 634 -12.80 51.44 -29.73
CA ALA A 634 -13.67 51.70 -30.88
C ALA A 634 -15.13 51.95 -30.47
N SER A 635 -15.58 51.50 -29.30
CA SER A 635 -16.96 51.73 -28.81
C SER A 635 -17.11 52.99 -27.96
N ILE A 636 -16.00 53.58 -27.50
CA ILE A 636 -15.99 54.84 -26.72
C ILE A 636 -15.85 56.08 -27.62
N LYS A 637 -15.35 55.89 -28.85
CA LYS A 637 -15.24 56.94 -29.88
C LYS A 637 -16.48 56.98 -30.74
#